data_AF-A0A164UZ24-F1
#
_entry.id   AF-A0A164UZ24-F1
#
_cell.length_a   1.000
_cell.length_b   1.000
_cell.length_c   1.000
_cell.angle_alpha   90.00
_cell.angle_beta   90.00
_cell.angle_gamma   90.00
#
_symmetry.space_group_name_H-M   'P 1'
#
loop_
_entity.id
_entity.type
_entity.pdbx_description
1 polymer ?
#
loop_
_entity_poly.entity_id
_entity_poly.type
_entity_poly.pdbx_seq_one_letter_code
_entity_poly.pdbx_strand_id
1 'polypeptide(L)'
;MQVLNDRQQEQQTKSGPLFPIDEESEEVDAEPTVDTKPVTEDDIKRLEDDQNTFRREIIQFQQQFQAMSDSLKGFESIQFQNNELKQEITALRETASKWESDCQAKELRLNEENTDLKAKFEALQSQNQILSSMTSVLDRVTNENRLLESNLESANETLQVKSDLIEQLKAELLSLQTNQQTEISPFVVRNDASTEPHLDWPDIQRQIDEKCQLQAELEELKAHKTSSETSRIEELSKENEILVEQMSEARKAFNSSQIQMEEAEATRLKLETDSAKNHGELMLCKSELERIQEEKRLLESNIDSLNQLLGVHQEQVDHLKIERQNFLEELERLRGFQESNKVEASTETNSDEQEILSLSNENLLLKTKIEDLCRQHEHEFSILKHSNDELNQRLAEYDEAAKKSQINLQEVEGRRLDLEAELGQLQKELEVARKQYDELSNSSALQDEIVSRLQSDLEEYRLTLSETRDLCQKESRRNEELSQLCDVKTREAQGLLEEIEIVRTRQLVLEEEKNHNSDLEKQILALTKEIEIKSEEMNQIVEQLELTRRERDDLNSKISESNTEKEGLRETLQAFQQQREQLVQTVQQKHQEAVNYHAETLRLAKICEELQIRLNEQNELEQETVRLRSEAETFKSVVGQKQAEIERLRSHLLSVEETYTQELLRSQTKEKTLRESLQSAEERATEQWRLGDQLNVWQDKYRQCVTDKDRLEKERGDLEKSLDRLQHALQQLTRERERDIVLAQKELAQKLASAESLQNEKDSEMNMLRRKLSEAQLGLEAAGRLTQQLDKTTAALAAAKHEGIFYVIPVSSQVIVYLLVEAFGLLVFSCSFNFSSIVLYYLKHC
;
A
#
# COMPACT_ATOMS: atom_id res chain seq x y z
N MET A 1 -22.12 -28.94 36.40
CA MET A 1 -21.55 -29.70 37.54
C MET A 1 -22.70 -30.17 38.43
N GLN A 2 -23.24 -31.37 38.22
CA GLN A 2 -24.34 -31.89 39.04
C GLN A 2 -24.46 -33.44 39.05
N VAL A 3 -23.38 -34.14 38.65
CA VAL A 3 -23.29 -35.62 38.61
C VAL A 3 -22.02 -36.12 39.35
N LEU A 4 -21.17 -35.19 39.81
CA LEU A 4 -19.99 -35.49 40.63
C LEU A 4 -20.25 -35.39 42.14
N ASN A 5 -21.34 -34.74 42.56
CA ASN A 5 -21.72 -34.64 43.97
C ASN A 5 -22.19 -36.00 44.51
N ASP A 6 -23.04 -36.68 43.74
CA ASP A 6 -23.79 -37.85 44.20
C ASP A 6 -22.90 -39.07 44.47
N ARG A 7 -21.65 -39.07 43.99
CA ARG A 7 -20.66 -40.15 44.24
C ARG A 7 -19.74 -39.93 45.44
N GLN A 8 -19.69 -38.74 46.04
CA GLN A 8 -18.92 -38.52 47.28
C GLN A 8 -19.75 -38.75 48.56
N GLN A 9 -21.06 -38.99 48.45
CA GLN A 9 -21.95 -39.10 49.61
C GLN A 9 -22.32 -40.54 50.02
N GLU A 10 -21.86 -41.57 49.28
CA GLU A 10 -22.10 -43.00 49.62
C GLU A 10 -20.95 -43.67 50.41
N GLN A 11 -19.80 -43.03 50.58
CA GLN A 11 -18.62 -43.65 51.23
C GLN A 11 -18.41 -43.27 52.73
N GLN A 12 -19.34 -42.56 53.37
CA GLN A 12 -19.22 -42.18 54.79
C GLN A 12 -20.27 -42.77 55.75
N THR A 13 -21.10 -43.73 55.30
CA THR A 13 -22.23 -44.26 56.09
C THR A 13 -22.31 -45.80 56.16
N LYS A 14 -21.15 -46.47 56.24
CA LYS A 14 -21.07 -47.91 56.61
C LYS A 14 -20.03 -48.22 57.69
N SER A 15 -20.06 -47.47 58.80
CA SER A 15 -19.66 -48.02 60.10
C SER A 15 -20.74 -48.99 60.61
N GLY A 16 -20.64 -50.25 60.18
CA GLY A 16 -21.42 -51.38 60.71
C GLY A 16 -20.51 -52.27 61.58
N PRO A 17 -21.05 -52.98 62.58
CA PRO A 17 -20.25 -53.50 63.69
C PRO A 17 -19.37 -54.69 63.31
N LEU A 18 -18.36 -54.94 64.15
CA LEU A 18 -17.73 -56.25 64.28
C LEU A 18 -18.83 -57.31 64.43
N PHE A 19 -18.79 -58.35 63.59
CA PHE A 19 -19.28 -59.65 64.03
C PHE A 19 -18.15 -60.31 64.83
N PRO A 20 -18.42 -60.82 66.05
CA PRO A 20 -17.46 -61.67 66.72
C PRO A 20 -17.25 -62.96 65.92
N ILE A 21 -16.03 -63.48 65.95
CA ILE A 21 -15.83 -64.92 65.82
C ILE A 21 -16.02 -65.43 67.25
N ASP A 22 -17.24 -65.84 67.58
CA ASP A 22 -17.53 -66.44 68.88
C ASP A 22 -16.86 -67.82 68.94
N GLU A 23 -16.03 -68.04 69.95
CA GLU A 23 -15.47 -69.34 70.28
C GLU A 23 -16.54 -70.23 70.95
N GLU A 24 -17.61 -70.57 70.21
CA GLU A 24 -18.56 -71.60 70.65
C GLU A 24 -17.94 -73.00 70.51
N SER A 25 -17.16 -73.37 71.52
CA SER A 25 -16.71 -74.74 71.75
C SER A 25 -17.90 -75.63 72.13
N GLU A 26 -18.60 -76.20 71.15
CA GLU A 26 -19.58 -77.27 71.40
C GLU A 26 -18.85 -78.54 71.88
N GLU A 27 -18.87 -78.79 73.20
CA GLU A 27 -18.70 -80.13 73.75
C GLU A 27 -19.86 -81.01 73.27
N VAL A 28 -19.62 -81.90 72.29
CA VAL A 28 -20.56 -82.95 71.91
C VAL A 28 -19.99 -84.31 72.29
N ASP A 29 -20.56 -84.88 73.34
CA ASP A 29 -20.27 -86.22 73.85
C ASP A 29 -20.45 -87.34 72.80
N ALA A 30 -19.63 -88.37 72.98
CA ALA A 30 -19.87 -89.78 72.62
C ALA A 30 -20.00 -90.18 71.13
N GLU A 31 -19.24 -91.22 70.80
CA GLU A 31 -19.37 -92.00 69.56
C GLU A 31 -20.81 -92.54 69.36
N PRO A 32 -21.41 -92.35 68.17
CA PRO A 32 -22.28 -93.34 67.59
C PRO A 32 -21.43 -94.26 66.71
N THR A 33 -21.14 -95.47 67.18
CA THR A 33 -20.45 -96.52 66.40
C THR A 33 -21.31 -96.96 65.21
N VAL A 34 -21.12 -96.30 64.06
CA VAL A 34 -21.78 -96.67 62.80
C VAL A 34 -21.01 -97.80 62.14
N ASP A 35 -21.58 -99.01 62.19
CA ASP A 35 -21.07 -100.20 61.46
C ASP A 35 -20.74 -99.85 60.01
N THR A 36 -19.45 -99.84 59.67
CA THR A 36 -18.96 -99.74 58.28
C THR A 36 -19.28 -101.03 57.54
N LYS A 37 -20.49 -101.09 56.99
CA LYS A 37 -20.86 -102.11 55.98
C LYS A 37 -19.79 -102.12 54.88
N PRO A 38 -19.44 -103.30 54.34
CA PRO A 38 -18.44 -103.39 53.29
C PRO A 38 -18.90 -102.56 52.09
N VAL A 39 -18.08 -101.56 51.72
CA VAL A 39 -18.28 -100.71 50.55
C VAL A 39 -18.44 -101.61 49.34
N THR A 40 -19.56 -101.51 48.62
CA THR A 40 -19.80 -102.40 47.48
C THR A 40 -19.09 -101.87 46.23
N GLU A 41 -18.88 -102.73 45.24
CA GLU A 41 -18.21 -102.37 43.98
C GLU A 41 -18.96 -101.25 43.23
N ASP A 42 -20.28 -101.15 43.39
CA ASP A 42 -21.11 -100.04 42.90
C ASP A 42 -20.89 -98.73 43.68
N ASP A 43 -20.55 -98.78 44.97
CA ASP A 43 -20.28 -97.57 45.78
C ASP A 43 -18.89 -96.98 45.46
N ILE A 44 -17.88 -97.84 45.28
CA ILE A 44 -16.55 -97.44 44.77
C ILE A 44 -16.72 -96.77 43.40
N LYS A 45 -17.52 -97.39 42.52
CA LYS A 45 -17.76 -96.87 41.17
C LYS A 45 -18.48 -95.53 41.14
N ARG A 46 -19.41 -95.27 42.07
CA ARG A 46 -19.99 -93.93 42.26
C ARG A 46 -18.95 -92.92 42.71
N LEU A 47 -18.09 -93.27 43.67
CA LEU A 47 -17.00 -92.39 44.10
C LEU A 47 -16.01 -92.10 42.95
N GLU A 48 -15.75 -93.06 42.06
CA GLU A 48 -14.98 -92.83 40.83
C GLU A 48 -15.72 -91.91 39.84
N ASP A 49 -17.02 -92.13 39.59
CA ASP A 49 -17.83 -91.29 38.70
C ASP A 49 -17.98 -89.85 39.24
N ASP A 50 -18.14 -89.68 40.56
CA ASP A 50 -18.17 -88.39 41.25
C ASP A 50 -16.80 -87.71 41.20
N GLN A 51 -15.70 -88.42 41.49
CA GLN A 51 -14.34 -87.87 41.36
C GLN A 51 -14.03 -87.46 39.90
N ASN A 52 -14.48 -88.25 38.92
CA ASN A 52 -14.36 -87.90 37.51
C ASN A 52 -15.30 -86.77 37.09
N THR A 53 -16.37 -86.47 37.85
CA THR A 53 -17.23 -85.29 37.66
C THR A 53 -16.55 -84.05 38.25
N PHE A 54 -16.10 -84.09 39.51
CA PHE A 54 -15.29 -83.02 40.11
C PHE A 54 -14.06 -82.67 39.27
N ARG A 55 -13.33 -83.66 38.73
CA ARG A 55 -12.19 -83.40 37.82
C ARG A 55 -12.60 -82.65 36.55
N ARG A 56 -13.75 -82.95 35.96
CA ARG A 56 -14.28 -82.21 34.79
C ARG A 56 -14.69 -80.79 35.16
N GLU A 57 -15.34 -80.61 36.30
CA GLU A 57 -15.74 -79.28 36.80
C GLU A 57 -14.53 -78.41 37.14
N ILE A 58 -13.48 -78.95 37.76
CA ILE A 58 -12.21 -78.26 38.02
C ILE A 58 -11.55 -77.82 36.70
N ILE A 59 -11.47 -78.71 35.70
CA ILE A 59 -10.92 -78.36 34.38
C ILE A 59 -11.78 -77.28 33.70
N GLN A 60 -13.11 -77.34 33.82
CA GLN A 60 -14.01 -76.34 33.26
C GLN A 60 -13.87 -74.98 33.95
N PHE A 61 -13.69 -74.95 35.28
CA PHE A 61 -13.37 -73.74 36.04
C PHE A 61 -12.01 -73.16 35.65
N GLN A 62 -10.98 -73.99 35.49
CA GLN A 62 -9.66 -73.55 35.02
C GLN A 62 -9.74 -72.92 33.61
N GLN A 63 -10.50 -73.52 32.69
CA GLN A 63 -10.73 -72.96 31.36
C GLN A 63 -11.50 -71.63 31.40
N GLN A 64 -12.51 -71.50 32.26
CA GLN A 64 -13.24 -70.23 32.46
C GLN A 64 -12.35 -69.15 33.08
N PHE A 65 -11.53 -69.49 34.08
CA PHE A 65 -10.61 -68.56 34.72
C PHE A 65 -9.52 -68.10 33.77
N GLN A 66 -8.96 -69.00 32.95
CA GLN A 66 -7.99 -68.66 31.90
C GLN A 66 -8.61 -67.69 30.87
N ALA A 67 -9.79 -68.01 30.34
CA ALA A 67 -10.49 -67.13 29.41
C ALA A 67 -10.83 -65.76 30.02
N MET A 68 -11.11 -65.69 31.32
CA MET A 68 -11.32 -64.44 32.05
C MET A 68 -10.01 -63.65 32.21
N SER A 69 -8.90 -64.31 32.53
CA SER A 69 -7.57 -63.70 32.63
C SER A 69 -7.09 -63.12 31.29
N ASP A 70 -7.28 -63.85 30.20
CA ASP A 70 -6.87 -63.39 28.86
C ASP A 70 -7.77 -62.24 28.35
N SER A 71 -9.05 -62.24 28.74
CA SER A 71 -9.95 -61.09 28.54
C SER A 71 -9.50 -59.85 29.35
N LEU A 72 -9.06 -60.05 30.59
CA LEU A 72 -8.52 -58.99 31.47
C LEU A 72 -7.27 -58.33 30.87
N LYS A 73 -6.30 -59.11 30.38
CA LYS A 73 -5.13 -58.61 29.65
C LYS A 73 -5.53 -57.81 28.40
N GLY A 74 -6.60 -58.22 27.72
CA GLY A 74 -7.20 -57.47 26.61
C GLY A 74 -7.71 -56.10 27.05
N PHE A 75 -8.40 -56.01 28.19
CA PHE A 75 -8.83 -54.73 28.76
C PHE A 75 -7.65 -53.85 29.21
N GLU A 76 -6.62 -54.42 29.83
CA GLU A 76 -5.40 -53.70 30.23
C GLU A 76 -4.68 -53.11 29.01
N SER A 77 -4.54 -53.87 27.93
CA SER A 77 -3.95 -53.40 26.66
C SER A 77 -4.78 -52.27 26.02
N ILE A 78 -6.11 -52.39 26.01
CA ILE A 78 -7.02 -51.34 25.52
C ILE A 78 -6.94 -50.09 26.42
N GLN A 79 -6.77 -50.24 27.73
CA GLN A 79 -6.62 -49.15 28.68
C GLN A 79 -5.27 -48.42 28.51
N PHE A 80 -4.19 -49.14 28.23
CA PHE A 80 -2.88 -48.59 27.89
C PHE A 80 -2.95 -47.75 26.61
N GLN A 81 -3.49 -48.31 25.52
CA GLN A 81 -3.70 -47.59 24.25
C GLN A 81 -4.60 -46.35 24.41
N ASN A 82 -5.63 -46.42 25.27
CA ASN A 82 -6.47 -45.26 25.60
C ASN A 82 -5.75 -44.18 26.40
N ASN A 83 -4.63 -44.48 27.05
CA ASN A 83 -3.82 -43.49 27.76
C ASN A 83 -2.74 -42.89 26.83
N GLU A 84 -2.13 -43.69 25.96
CA GLU A 84 -1.27 -43.19 24.86
C GLU A 84 -2.04 -42.21 23.96
N LEU A 85 -3.22 -42.60 23.49
CA LEU A 85 -4.08 -41.73 22.66
C LEU A 85 -4.52 -40.45 23.39
N LYS A 86 -4.66 -40.47 24.73
CA LYS A 86 -4.91 -39.23 25.49
C LYS A 86 -3.69 -38.32 25.52
N GLN A 87 -2.50 -38.88 25.73
CA GLN A 87 -1.24 -38.13 25.74
C GLN A 87 -0.97 -37.50 24.35
N GLU A 88 -1.19 -38.25 23.28
CA GLU A 88 -1.11 -37.75 21.90
C GLU A 88 -2.15 -36.64 21.65
N ILE A 89 -3.40 -36.82 22.08
CA ILE A 89 -4.44 -35.77 21.97
C ILE A 89 -4.09 -34.52 22.78
N THR A 90 -3.41 -34.62 23.93
CA THR A 90 -2.93 -33.43 24.66
C THR A 90 -1.78 -32.74 23.92
N ALA A 91 -0.78 -33.48 23.42
CA ALA A 91 0.32 -32.91 22.64
C ALA A 91 -0.16 -32.24 21.35
N LEU A 92 -1.15 -32.82 20.67
CA LEU A 92 -1.80 -32.24 19.48
C LEU A 92 -2.59 -30.96 19.82
N ARG A 93 -3.14 -30.83 21.03
CA ARG A 93 -3.81 -29.60 21.49
C ARG A 93 -2.82 -28.50 21.88
N GLU A 94 -1.71 -28.86 22.52
CA GLU A 94 -0.65 -27.92 22.89
C GLU A 94 0.05 -27.36 21.65
N THR A 95 0.37 -28.21 20.67
CA THR A 95 0.93 -27.77 19.38
C THR A 95 -0.05 -26.94 18.55
N ALA A 96 -1.35 -27.28 18.53
CA ALA A 96 -2.37 -26.46 17.89
C ALA A 96 -2.53 -25.08 18.56
N SER A 97 -2.57 -25.04 19.90
CA SER A 97 -2.63 -23.80 20.70
C SER A 97 -1.42 -22.90 20.45
N LYS A 98 -0.22 -23.49 20.39
CA LYS A 98 1.02 -22.77 20.05
C LYS A 98 0.98 -22.20 18.63
N TRP A 99 0.51 -22.99 17.65
CA TRP A 99 0.35 -22.53 16.27
C TRP A 99 -0.68 -21.39 16.13
N GLU A 100 -1.80 -21.46 16.86
CA GLU A 100 -2.79 -20.38 16.91
C GLU A 100 -2.21 -19.09 17.53
N SER A 101 -1.42 -19.22 18.61
CA SER A 101 -0.68 -18.10 19.20
C SER A 101 0.34 -17.49 18.23
N ASP A 102 1.13 -18.32 17.53
CA ASP A 102 2.12 -17.86 16.54
C ASP A 102 1.43 -17.15 15.35
N CYS A 103 0.26 -17.64 14.93
CA CYS A 103 -0.57 -16.98 13.92
C CYS A 103 -1.08 -15.61 14.39
N GLN A 104 -1.61 -15.49 15.60
CA GLN A 104 -2.08 -14.22 16.17
C GLN A 104 -0.93 -13.20 16.32
N ALA A 105 0.24 -13.64 16.79
CA ALA A 105 1.44 -12.79 16.89
C ALA A 105 1.91 -12.29 15.51
N LYS A 106 1.79 -13.12 14.47
CA LYS A 106 2.13 -12.76 13.08
C LYS A 106 1.10 -11.81 12.46
N GLU A 107 -0.18 -11.99 12.75
CA GLU A 107 -1.25 -11.08 12.31
C GLU A 107 -1.13 -9.70 12.98
N LEU A 108 -0.74 -9.64 14.26
CA LEU A 108 -0.44 -8.37 14.93
C LEU A 108 0.71 -7.62 14.24
N ARG A 109 1.85 -8.27 13.99
CA ARG A 109 3.00 -7.64 13.29
C ARG A 109 2.63 -7.15 11.88
N LEU A 110 1.87 -7.94 11.12
CA LEU A 110 1.41 -7.52 9.79
C LEU A 110 0.45 -6.32 9.85
N ASN A 111 -0.36 -6.19 10.91
CA ASN A 111 -1.17 -4.99 11.12
C ASN A 111 -0.31 -3.78 11.52
N GLU A 112 0.68 -3.95 12.38
CA GLU A 112 1.64 -2.89 12.76
C GLU A 112 2.40 -2.37 11.52
N GLU A 113 3.01 -3.26 10.74
CA GLU A 113 3.67 -2.94 9.45
C GLU A 113 2.73 -2.21 8.49
N ASN A 114 1.46 -2.62 8.39
CA ASN A 114 0.48 -1.99 7.50
C ASN A 114 0.08 -0.58 8.01
N THR A 115 0.03 -0.35 9.33
CA THR A 115 -0.19 1.00 9.89
C THR A 115 0.99 1.94 9.66
N ASP A 116 2.23 1.46 9.79
CA ASP A 116 3.44 2.23 9.48
C ASP A 116 3.57 2.54 7.98
N LEU A 117 3.33 1.55 7.10
CA LEU A 117 3.27 1.76 5.65
C LEU A 117 2.20 2.79 5.26
N LYS A 118 1.04 2.78 5.94
CA LYS A 118 -0.01 3.78 5.73
C LYS A 118 0.43 5.17 6.18
N ALA A 119 1.05 5.30 7.36
CA ALA A 119 1.59 6.58 7.83
C ALA A 119 2.67 7.13 6.91
N LYS A 120 3.56 6.27 6.38
CA LYS A 120 4.56 6.61 5.37
C LYS A 120 3.93 7.05 4.04
N PHE A 121 2.84 6.42 3.60
CA PHE A 121 2.09 6.84 2.41
C PHE A 121 1.43 8.21 2.60
N GLU A 122 0.77 8.45 3.75
CA GLU A 122 0.15 9.74 4.08
C GLU A 122 1.22 10.86 4.17
N ALA A 123 2.40 10.57 4.74
CA ALA A 123 3.54 11.49 4.73
C ALA A 123 4.04 11.81 3.31
N LEU A 124 4.27 10.81 2.46
CA LEU A 124 4.66 10.99 1.05
C LEU A 124 3.58 11.73 0.22
N GLN A 125 2.31 11.57 0.55
CA GLN A 125 1.21 12.31 -0.07
C GLN A 125 1.28 13.80 0.30
N SER A 126 1.54 14.13 1.58
CA SER A 126 1.75 15.51 2.03
C SER A 126 2.99 16.16 1.37
N GLN A 127 4.08 15.40 1.22
CA GLN A 127 5.29 15.87 0.54
C GLN A 127 5.03 16.15 -0.95
N ASN A 128 4.24 15.32 -1.63
CA ASN A 128 3.80 15.58 -3.01
C ASN A 128 2.91 16.83 -3.13
N GLN A 129 2.04 17.11 -2.14
CA GLN A 129 1.26 18.35 -2.12
C GLN A 129 2.16 19.59 -1.96
N ILE A 130 3.19 19.52 -1.11
CA ILE A 130 4.19 20.57 -0.95
C ILE A 130 4.95 20.78 -2.27
N LEU A 131 5.47 19.71 -2.89
CA LEU A 131 6.16 19.78 -4.18
C LEU A 131 5.28 20.37 -5.29
N SER A 132 4.01 19.97 -5.37
CA SER A 132 3.04 20.54 -6.31
C SER A 132 2.83 22.05 -6.10
N SER A 133 2.77 22.50 -4.84
CA SER A 133 2.70 23.93 -4.52
C SER A 133 3.99 24.69 -4.89
N MET A 134 5.16 24.07 -4.69
CA MET A 134 6.45 24.65 -5.10
C MET A 134 6.57 24.75 -6.63
N THR A 135 6.11 23.76 -7.39
CA THR A 135 6.06 23.83 -8.86
C THR A 135 5.18 24.98 -9.34
N SER A 136 4.00 25.18 -8.73
CA SER A 136 3.10 26.31 -9.05
C SER A 136 3.74 27.68 -8.74
N VAL A 137 4.53 27.79 -7.66
CA VAL A 137 5.34 28.98 -7.37
C VAL A 137 6.46 29.15 -8.41
N LEU A 138 7.13 28.07 -8.81
CA LEU A 138 8.18 28.10 -9.84
C LEU A 138 7.62 28.59 -11.18
N ASP A 139 6.47 28.05 -11.62
CA ASP A 139 5.77 28.47 -12.83
C ASP A 139 5.41 29.96 -12.79
N ARG A 140 4.96 30.49 -11.64
CA ARG A 140 4.71 31.94 -11.48
C ARG A 140 6.00 32.73 -11.65
N VAL A 141 7.07 32.37 -10.95
CA VAL A 141 8.37 33.07 -11.03
C VAL A 141 8.95 33.01 -12.45
N THR A 142 8.81 31.88 -13.15
CA THR A 142 9.25 31.75 -14.55
C THR A 142 8.45 32.66 -15.49
N ASN A 143 7.13 32.81 -15.29
CA ASN A 143 6.32 33.74 -16.06
C ASN A 143 6.63 35.22 -15.73
N GLU A 144 6.90 35.55 -14.47
CA GLU A 144 7.31 36.88 -14.04
C GLU A 144 8.68 37.26 -14.62
N ASN A 145 9.67 36.35 -14.59
CA ASN A 145 10.97 36.53 -15.23
C ASN A 145 10.84 36.77 -16.75
N ARG A 146 10.03 35.96 -17.44
CA ARG A 146 9.77 36.14 -18.88
C ARG A 146 9.12 37.49 -19.22
N LEU A 147 8.31 38.02 -18.32
CA LEU A 147 7.70 39.34 -18.46
C LEU A 147 8.72 40.46 -18.20
N LEU A 148 9.65 40.27 -17.27
CA LEU A 148 10.79 41.17 -17.05
C LEU A 148 11.77 41.17 -18.23
N GLU A 149 12.06 40.01 -18.83
CA GLU A 149 12.87 39.90 -20.06
C GLU A 149 12.25 40.70 -21.21
N SER A 150 10.95 40.52 -21.48
CA SER A 150 10.21 41.28 -22.50
C SER A 150 10.23 42.80 -22.26
N ASN A 151 10.12 43.23 -20.99
CA ASN A 151 10.23 44.64 -20.62
C ASN A 151 11.65 45.19 -20.80
N LEU A 152 12.69 44.40 -20.49
CA LEU A 152 14.09 44.78 -20.70
C LEU A 152 14.43 44.87 -22.19
N GLU A 153 13.89 43.96 -23.02
CA GLU A 153 14.10 43.98 -24.46
C GLU A 153 13.47 45.24 -25.09
N SER A 154 12.22 45.57 -24.74
CA SER A 154 11.58 46.82 -25.18
C SER A 154 12.27 48.09 -24.63
N ALA A 155 12.85 48.03 -23.43
CA ALA A 155 13.67 49.12 -22.89
C ALA A 155 14.99 49.28 -23.69
N ASN A 156 15.61 48.17 -24.12
CA ASN A 156 16.81 48.19 -24.95
C ASN A 156 16.52 48.71 -26.37
N GLU A 157 15.40 48.32 -26.99
CA GLU A 157 14.92 48.92 -28.25
C GLU A 157 14.76 50.44 -28.11
N THR A 158 14.13 50.89 -27.01
CA THR A 158 13.93 52.31 -26.71
C THR A 158 15.24 53.06 -26.49
N LEU A 159 16.25 52.41 -25.90
CA LEU A 159 17.59 52.97 -25.73
C LEU A 159 18.36 53.01 -27.04
N GLN A 160 18.24 52.00 -27.91
CA GLN A 160 18.86 51.98 -29.24
C GLN A 160 18.32 53.12 -30.10
N VAL A 161 17.00 53.29 -30.20
CA VAL A 161 16.38 54.41 -30.94
C VAL A 161 16.85 55.78 -30.43
N LYS A 162 17.12 55.92 -29.13
CA LYS A 162 17.71 57.14 -28.55
C LYS A 162 19.20 57.29 -28.86
N SER A 163 19.96 56.19 -28.92
CA SER A 163 21.36 56.20 -29.35
C SER A 163 21.48 56.64 -30.80
N ASP A 164 20.67 56.07 -31.69
CA ASP A 164 20.61 56.40 -33.12
C ASP A 164 20.26 57.89 -33.32
N LEU A 165 19.28 58.41 -32.56
CA LEU A 165 18.92 59.83 -32.57
C LEU A 165 20.06 60.74 -32.06
N ILE A 166 20.80 60.32 -31.03
CA ILE A 166 21.98 61.05 -30.53
C ILE A 166 23.10 61.04 -31.58
N GLU A 167 23.28 59.95 -32.31
CA GLU A 167 24.26 59.83 -33.39
C GLU A 167 23.88 60.71 -34.60
N GLN A 168 22.60 60.75 -34.95
CA GLN A 168 22.04 61.64 -35.96
C GLN A 168 22.23 63.12 -35.57
N LEU A 169 21.95 63.50 -34.32
CA LEU A 169 22.19 64.86 -33.81
C LEU A 169 23.69 65.23 -33.80
N LYS A 170 24.60 64.28 -33.52
CA LYS A 170 26.05 64.52 -33.66
C LYS A 170 26.44 64.78 -35.12
N ALA A 171 25.86 64.05 -36.07
CA ALA A 171 26.11 64.26 -37.50
C ALA A 171 25.60 65.63 -37.98
N GLU A 172 24.41 66.05 -37.52
CA GLU A 172 23.90 67.40 -37.78
C GLU A 172 24.81 68.49 -37.18
N LEU A 173 25.27 68.31 -35.93
CA LEU A 173 26.17 69.26 -35.26
C LEU A 173 27.54 69.36 -35.97
N LEU A 174 28.09 68.24 -36.45
CA LEU A 174 29.29 68.21 -37.30
C LEU A 174 29.06 68.93 -38.64
N SER A 175 27.87 68.83 -39.24
CA SER A 175 27.51 69.57 -40.46
C SER A 175 27.43 71.09 -40.21
N LEU A 176 26.96 71.50 -39.02
CA LEU A 176 26.93 72.91 -38.62
C LEU A 176 28.34 73.45 -38.34
N GLN A 177 29.24 72.65 -37.75
CA GLN A 177 30.65 73.03 -37.57
C GLN A 177 31.41 73.17 -38.89
N THR A 178 31.21 72.27 -39.86
CA THR A 178 31.84 72.41 -41.18
C THR A 178 31.30 73.61 -41.95
N ASN A 179 30.01 73.92 -41.85
CA ASN A 179 29.45 75.16 -42.41
C ASN A 179 30.04 76.43 -41.76
N GLN A 180 30.31 76.43 -40.45
CA GLN A 180 30.96 77.57 -39.77
C GLN A 180 32.44 77.75 -40.16
N GLN A 181 33.14 76.70 -40.57
CA GLN A 181 34.54 76.79 -41.01
C GLN A 181 34.71 77.41 -42.41
N THR A 182 33.61 77.66 -43.14
CA THR A 182 33.64 78.34 -44.45
C THR A 182 33.68 79.86 -44.39
N GLU A 183 33.45 80.50 -43.23
CA GLU A 183 33.44 81.97 -43.09
C GLU A 183 34.38 82.49 -41.98
N ILE A 184 35.70 82.40 -42.19
CA ILE A 184 36.69 83.16 -41.40
C ILE A 184 37.70 83.86 -42.32
N SER A 185 37.80 85.19 -42.19
CA SER A 185 38.86 86.02 -42.76
C SER A 185 39.22 87.15 -41.76
N PRO A 186 40.51 87.52 -41.55
CA PRO A 186 40.93 88.13 -40.28
C PRO A 186 41.31 89.63 -40.33
N PHE A 187 41.09 90.40 -39.23
CA PHE A 187 41.75 91.72 -39.07
C PHE A 187 41.92 92.27 -37.62
N VAL A 188 43.19 92.32 -37.18
CA VAL A 188 43.92 93.39 -36.42
C VAL A 188 43.37 94.01 -35.10
N VAL A 189 43.97 93.56 -33.98
CA VAL A 189 44.72 94.31 -32.91
C VAL A 189 44.46 95.82 -32.64
N ARG A 190 44.34 96.19 -31.34
CA ARG A 190 44.93 97.42 -30.75
C ARG A 190 45.23 97.27 -29.24
N ASN A 191 46.24 98.01 -28.76
CA ASN A 191 46.63 98.20 -27.35
C ASN A 191 46.47 99.68 -26.96
N ASP A 192 46.35 99.97 -25.65
CA ASP A 192 46.72 101.23 -24.98
C ASP A 192 47.13 100.94 -23.51
N ALA A 193 47.73 101.88 -22.78
CA ALA A 193 48.64 101.58 -21.63
C ALA A 193 48.54 102.49 -20.37
N SER A 194 49.44 102.26 -19.39
CA SER A 194 49.66 102.95 -18.08
C SER A 194 48.72 102.54 -16.92
N THR A 195 49.05 102.60 -15.62
CA THR A 195 50.20 103.21 -14.87
C THR A 195 50.53 102.39 -13.59
N GLU A 196 51.75 102.50 -13.03
CA GLU A 196 52.14 101.95 -11.70
C GLU A 196 51.64 102.78 -10.51
N PRO A 197 51.52 102.17 -9.31
CA PRO A 197 51.99 102.83 -8.09
C PRO A 197 52.75 101.91 -7.08
N HIS A 198 53.38 102.56 -6.10
CA HIS A 198 54.20 102.03 -5.01
C HIS A 198 53.59 100.87 -4.20
N LEU A 199 54.45 99.93 -3.75
CA LEU A 199 54.17 98.99 -2.66
C LEU A 199 54.78 99.46 -1.34
N ASP A 200 54.19 99.04 -0.22
CA ASP A 200 54.68 99.30 1.14
C ASP A 200 55.00 97.99 1.87
N TRP A 201 56.26 97.83 2.29
CA TRP A 201 56.85 96.56 2.71
C TRP A 201 56.49 96.08 4.15
N PRO A 202 56.33 96.94 5.17
CA PRO A 202 56.10 96.50 6.55
C PRO A 202 54.83 95.67 6.74
N ASP A 203 53.77 95.95 5.98
CA ASP A 203 52.48 95.29 6.18
C ASP A 203 52.44 93.86 5.63
N ILE A 204 53.31 93.56 4.65
CA ILE A 204 53.54 92.19 4.14
C ILE A 204 54.32 91.37 5.18
N GLN A 205 55.34 91.96 5.81
CA GLN A 205 56.14 91.27 6.84
C GLN A 205 55.26 90.85 8.04
N ARG A 206 54.38 91.74 8.51
CA ARG A 206 53.46 91.47 9.62
C ARG A 206 52.53 90.27 9.34
N GLN A 207 52.02 90.15 8.11
CA GLN A 207 51.16 89.02 7.71
C GLN A 207 51.93 87.69 7.58
N ILE A 208 53.23 87.74 7.28
CA ILE A 208 54.10 86.55 7.28
C ILE A 208 54.32 86.08 8.73
N ASP A 209 54.64 87.00 9.64
CA ASP A 209 54.93 86.68 11.03
C ASP A 209 53.68 86.13 11.76
N GLU A 210 52.51 86.76 11.59
CA GLU A 210 51.21 86.26 12.09
C GLU A 210 50.90 84.85 11.56
N LYS A 211 51.17 84.58 10.27
CA LYS A 211 50.95 83.25 9.67
C LYS A 211 51.90 82.19 10.22
N CYS A 212 53.17 82.53 10.42
CA CYS A 212 54.14 81.61 11.04
C CYS A 212 53.74 81.24 12.47
N GLN A 213 53.19 82.20 13.23
CA GLN A 213 52.75 81.98 14.61
C GLN A 213 51.51 81.06 14.67
N LEU A 214 50.47 81.34 13.87
CA LEU A 214 49.29 80.48 13.76
C LEU A 214 49.62 79.07 13.25
N GLN A 215 50.64 78.91 12.40
CA GLN A 215 51.05 77.60 11.91
C GLN A 215 51.86 76.82 12.96
N ALA A 216 52.54 77.47 13.90
CA ALA A 216 53.16 76.80 15.05
C ALA A 216 52.08 76.28 16.03
N GLU A 217 51.10 77.12 16.38
CA GLU A 217 49.97 76.75 17.24
C GLU A 217 49.16 75.57 16.66
N LEU A 218 49.01 75.51 15.33
CA LEU A 218 48.34 74.40 14.65
C LEU A 218 49.09 73.06 14.78
N GLU A 219 50.42 73.04 14.66
CA GLU A 219 51.21 71.81 14.83
C GLU A 219 51.30 71.40 16.31
N GLU A 220 51.34 72.34 17.26
CA GLU A 220 51.28 72.06 18.69
C GLU A 220 49.93 71.43 19.09
N LEU A 221 48.81 71.97 18.58
CA LEU A 221 47.48 71.37 18.77
C LEU A 221 47.34 69.98 18.14
N LYS A 222 47.95 69.75 16.95
CA LYS A 222 48.01 68.41 16.35
C LYS A 222 48.80 67.45 17.22
N ALA A 223 49.99 67.83 17.69
CA ALA A 223 50.84 67.00 18.52
C ALA A 223 50.15 66.60 19.83
N HIS A 224 49.50 67.57 20.51
CA HIS A 224 48.70 67.30 21.70
C HIS A 224 47.51 66.38 21.41
N LYS A 225 46.81 66.58 20.29
CA LYS A 225 45.71 65.69 19.89
C LYS A 225 46.22 64.26 19.66
N THR A 226 47.28 64.07 18.87
CA THR A 226 47.84 62.74 18.60
C THR A 226 48.33 62.05 19.86
N SER A 227 48.97 62.78 20.79
CA SER A 227 49.45 62.25 22.07
C SER A 227 48.31 61.78 22.97
N SER A 228 47.21 62.54 23.03
CA SER A 228 45.98 62.18 23.74
C SER A 228 45.32 60.93 23.13
N GLU A 229 45.19 60.90 21.79
CA GLU A 229 44.61 59.77 21.07
C GLU A 229 45.46 58.50 21.22
N THR A 230 46.80 58.56 21.13
CA THR A 230 47.66 57.39 21.38
C THR A 230 47.58 56.91 22.83
N SER A 231 47.55 57.82 23.80
CA SER A 231 47.42 57.45 25.21
C SER A 231 46.10 56.72 25.48
N ARG A 232 44.99 57.23 24.92
CA ARG A 232 43.67 56.60 25.09
C ARG A 232 43.55 55.26 24.33
N ILE A 233 44.21 55.12 23.18
CA ILE A 233 44.31 53.83 22.47
C ILE A 233 45.13 52.83 23.29
N GLU A 234 46.21 53.24 23.96
CA GLU A 234 47.03 52.35 24.78
C GLU A 234 46.32 51.92 26.08
N GLU A 235 45.50 52.79 26.68
CA GLU A 235 44.57 52.42 27.76
C GLU A 235 43.56 51.36 27.30
N LEU A 236 42.84 51.64 26.20
CA LEU A 236 41.84 50.72 25.64
C LEU A 236 42.45 49.40 25.16
N SER A 237 43.71 49.41 24.70
CA SER A 237 44.43 48.18 24.34
C SER A 237 44.66 47.29 25.55
N LYS A 238 45.02 47.85 26.71
CA LYS A 238 45.25 47.09 27.95
C LYS A 238 43.93 46.63 28.58
N GLU A 239 42.88 47.45 28.48
CA GLU A 239 41.52 47.08 28.89
C GLU A 239 41.01 45.89 28.05
N ASN A 240 41.19 45.92 26.73
CA ASN A 240 40.89 44.80 25.84
C ASN A 240 41.76 43.56 26.11
N GLU A 241 43.05 43.72 26.41
CA GLU A 241 43.97 42.60 26.69
C GLU A 241 43.56 41.85 27.97
N ILE A 242 43.19 42.59 29.03
CA ILE A 242 42.63 42.03 30.27
C ILE A 242 41.28 41.33 30.02
N LEU A 243 40.39 41.93 29.22
CA LEU A 243 39.10 41.33 28.87
C LEU A 243 39.27 40.03 28.06
N VAL A 244 40.21 40.01 27.10
CA VAL A 244 40.54 38.80 26.32
C VAL A 244 41.10 37.70 27.20
N GLU A 245 41.96 38.03 28.17
CA GLU A 245 42.50 37.02 29.11
C GLU A 245 41.39 36.44 30.02
N GLN A 246 40.54 37.30 30.61
CA GLN A 246 39.37 36.88 31.40
C GLN A 246 38.36 36.05 30.59
N MET A 247 38.08 36.43 29.35
CA MET A 247 37.25 35.65 28.42
C MET A 247 37.89 34.28 28.10
N SER A 248 39.22 34.22 28.02
CA SER A 248 39.94 32.95 27.84
C SER A 248 39.82 32.03 29.05
N GLU A 249 39.84 32.58 30.27
CA GLU A 249 39.66 31.83 31.52
C GLU A 249 38.21 31.35 31.68
N ALA A 250 37.23 32.22 31.42
CA ALA A 250 35.82 31.85 31.39
C ALA A 250 35.53 30.73 30.37
N ARG A 251 36.11 30.79 29.16
CA ARG A 251 35.97 29.72 28.16
C ARG A 251 36.65 28.41 28.58
N LYS A 252 37.82 28.47 29.23
CA LYS A 252 38.48 27.27 29.81
C LYS A 252 37.62 26.64 30.90
N ALA A 253 37.03 27.45 31.79
CA ALA A 253 36.14 26.99 32.84
C ALA A 253 34.87 26.34 32.27
N PHE A 254 34.17 27.01 31.35
CA PHE A 254 32.97 26.48 30.68
C PHE A 254 33.23 25.15 29.98
N ASN A 255 34.29 25.07 29.16
CA ASN A 255 34.67 23.83 28.48
C ASN A 255 35.00 22.72 29.50
N SER A 256 35.67 23.04 30.61
CA SER A 256 35.98 22.06 31.67
C SER A 256 34.72 21.53 32.37
N SER A 257 33.75 22.39 32.67
CA SER A 257 32.47 21.98 33.26
C SER A 257 31.61 21.17 32.28
N GLN A 258 31.64 21.50 30.99
CA GLN A 258 30.97 20.70 29.95
C GLN A 258 31.58 19.29 29.86
N ILE A 259 32.92 19.17 29.77
CA ILE A 259 33.59 17.87 29.71
C ILE A 259 33.28 17.03 30.97
N GLN A 260 33.33 17.64 32.16
CA GLN A 260 32.98 16.95 33.41
C GLN A 260 31.52 16.48 33.45
N MET A 261 30.59 17.25 32.88
CA MET A 261 29.19 16.84 32.76
C MET A 261 29.03 15.66 31.77
N GLU A 262 29.72 15.70 30.63
CA GLU A 262 29.69 14.62 29.62
C GLU A 262 30.34 13.32 30.16
N GLU A 263 31.46 13.42 30.88
CA GLU A 263 32.10 12.29 31.57
C GLU A 263 31.22 11.71 32.70
N ALA A 264 30.53 12.56 33.47
CA ALA A 264 29.57 12.13 34.49
C ALA A 264 28.32 11.45 33.89
N GLU A 265 27.81 11.95 32.77
CA GLU A 265 26.66 11.35 32.05
C GLU A 265 27.05 10.00 31.43
N ALA A 266 28.25 9.89 30.82
CA ALA A 266 28.76 8.64 30.26
C ALA A 266 29.03 7.57 31.33
N THR A 267 29.59 7.96 32.49
CA THR A 267 29.81 7.03 33.61
C THR A 267 28.50 6.59 34.27
N ARG A 268 27.51 7.49 34.40
CA ARG A 268 26.16 7.13 34.85
C ARG A 268 25.51 6.09 33.92
N LEU A 269 25.49 6.34 32.61
CA LEU A 269 24.90 5.43 31.61
C LEU A 269 25.58 4.05 31.62
N LYS A 270 26.90 4.00 31.85
CA LYS A 270 27.62 2.73 32.01
C LYS A 270 27.16 1.98 33.26
N LEU A 271 27.09 2.64 34.42
CA LEU A 271 26.66 2.01 35.67
C LEU A 271 25.17 1.64 35.68
N GLU A 272 24.32 2.37 34.96
CA GLU A 272 22.93 1.98 34.69
C GLU A 272 22.87 0.66 33.89
N THR A 273 23.77 0.50 32.91
CA THR A 273 23.91 -0.74 32.11
C THR A 273 24.47 -1.90 32.96
N ASP A 274 25.52 -1.67 33.74
CA ASP A 274 26.12 -2.68 34.62
C ASP A 274 25.14 -3.11 35.75
N SER A 275 24.32 -2.17 36.26
CA SER A 275 23.24 -2.46 37.22
C SER A 275 22.10 -3.26 36.59
N ALA A 276 21.66 -2.93 35.38
CA ALA A 276 20.66 -3.71 34.65
C ALA A 276 21.16 -5.15 34.36
N LYS A 277 22.43 -5.32 33.99
CA LYS A 277 23.07 -6.64 33.84
C LYS A 277 23.09 -7.42 35.16
N ASN A 278 23.46 -6.76 36.25
CA ASN A 278 23.48 -7.34 37.60
C ASN A 278 22.06 -7.78 38.03
N HIS A 279 21.03 -6.99 37.74
CA HIS A 279 19.64 -7.41 37.95
C HIS A 279 19.24 -8.65 37.12
N GLY A 280 19.80 -8.80 35.91
CA GLY A 280 19.69 -10.04 35.13
C GLY A 280 20.35 -11.24 35.81
N GLU A 281 21.60 -11.09 36.25
CA GLU A 281 22.32 -12.12 37.04
C GLU A 281 21.54 -12.51 38.30
N LEU A 282 20.93 -11.52 38.98
CA LEU A 282 20.12 -11.72 40.18
C LEU A 282 18.91 -12.61 39.94
N MET A 283 18.13 -12.33 38.91
CA MET A 283 16.91 -13.08 38.60
C MET A 283 17.22 -14.52 38.18
N LEU A 284 18.35 -14.76 37.50
CA LEU A 284 18.84 -16.10 37.20
C LEU A 284 19.22 -16.86 38.47
N CYS A 285 19.99 -16.26 39.38
CA CYS A 285 20.34 -16.91 40.66
C CYS A 285 19.12 -17.20 41.54
N LYS A 286 18.06 -16.36 41.52
CA LYS A 286 16.81 -16.66 42.22
C LYS A 286 16.07 -17.85 41.62
N SER A 287 15.90 -17.87 40.30
CA SER A 287 15.24 -18.98 39.60
C SER A 287 16.00 -20.31 39.76
N GLU A 288 17.33 -20.29 39.73
CA GLU A 288 18.16 -21.48 39.98
C GLU A 288 18.03 -21.98 41.42
N LEU A 289 18.04 -21.07 42.41
CA LEU A 289 17.82 -21.41 43.83
C LEU A 289 16.42 -22.01 44.05
N GLU A 290 15.37 -21.43 43.47
CA GLU A 290 13.99 -21.93 43.56
C GLU A 290 13.87 -23.34 42.96
N ARG A 291 14.47 -23.58 41.78
CA ARG A 291 14.52 -24.92 41.15
C ARG A 291 15.20 -25.94 42.07
N ILE A 292 16.38 -25.61 42.61
CA ILE A 292 17.13 -26.50 43.50
C ILE A 292 16.34 -26.80 44.78
N GLN A 293 15.60 -25.82 45.33
CA GLN A 293 14.77 -26.02 46.53
C GLN A 293 13.55 -26.93 46.26
N GLU A 294 12.93 -26.86 45.09
CA GLU A 294 11.79 -27.72 44.75
C GLU A 294 12.25 -29.15 44.39
N GLU A 295 13.35 -29.30 43.66
CA GLU A 295 14.00 -30.62 43.44
C GLU A 295 14.41 -31.26 44.78
N LYS A 296 14.88 -30.45 45.75
CA LYS A 296 15.13 -30.92 47.12
C LYS A 296 13.85 -31.42 47.82
N ARG A 297 12.74 -30.68 47.78
CA ARG A 297 11.46 -31.12 48.38
C ARG A 297 10.98 -32.46 47.82
N LEU A 298 11.12 -32.66 46.51
CA LEU A 298 10.73 -33.91 45.85
C LEU A 298 11.60 -35.08 46.34
N LEU A 299 12.91 -34.87 46.56
CA LEU A 299 13.78 -35.86 47.20
C LEU A 299 13.40 -36.13 48.66
N GLU A 300 13.12 -35.10 49.47
CA GLU A 300 12.66 -35.24 50.86
C GLU A 300 11.38 -36.10 50.92
N SER A 301 10.38 -35.81 50.07
CA SER A 301 9.12 -36.57 49.99
C SER A 301 9.30 -38.03 49.52
N ASN A 302 10.29 -38.30 48.65
CA ASN A 302 10.61 -39.66 48.20
C ASN A 302 11.31 -40.47 49.31
N ILE A 303 12.21 -39.84 50.06
CA ILE A 303 12.90 -40.43 51.22
C ILE A 303 11.90 -40.77 52.33
N ASP A 304 10.98 -39.85 52.66
CA ASP A 304 9.91 -40.12 53.64
C ASP A 304 9.00 -41.29 53.22
N SER A 305 8.72 -41.41 51.91
CA SER A 305 7.93 -42.53 51.38
C SER A 305 8.66 -43.88 51.47
N LEU A 306 9.97 -43.90 51.19
CA LEU A 306 10.81 -45.09 51.33
C LEU A 306 11.05 -45.48 52.79
N ASN A 307 11.20 -44.49 53.69
CA ASN A 307 11.30 -44.72 55.14
C ASN A 307 10.05 -45.42 55.69
N GLN A 308 8.86 -45.05 55.21
CA GLN A 308 7.61 -45.76 55.56
C GLN A 308 7.60 -47.20 55.04
N LEU A 309 8.00 -47.43 53.78
CA LEU A 309 8.05 -48.78 53.21
C LEU A 309 9.06 -49.69 53.92
N LEU A 310 10.23 -49.13 54.28
CA LEU A 310 11.25 -49.80 55.09
C LEU A 310 10.74 -50.19 56.48
N GLY A 311 9.95 -49.32 57.12
CA GLY A 311 9.29 -49.63 58.39
C GLY A 311 8.36 -50.84 58.26
N VAL A 312 7.48 -50.86 57.25
CA VAL A 312 6.55 -51.97 57.02
C VAL A 312 7.28 -53.30 56.78
N HIS A 313 8.32 -53.32 55.96
CA HIS A 313 9.10 -54.54 55.74
C HIS A 313 9.89 -54.99 56.97
N GLN A 314 10.41 -54.07 57.79
CA GLN A 314 11.06 -54.43 59.05
C GLN A 314 10.05 -55.06 60.04
N GLU A 315 8.85 -54.48 60.17
CA GLU A 315 7.77 -55.05 61.00
C GLU A 315 7.33 -56.44 60.52
N GLN A 316 7.22 -56.66 59.20
CA GLN A 316 6.93 -57.98 58.61
C GLN A 316 8.04 -59.01 58.91
N VAL A 317 9.30 -58.61 58.75
CA VAL A 317 10.47 -59.47 59.04
C VAL A 317 10.50 -59.88 60.51
N ASP A 318 10.21 -58.95 61.44
CA ASP A 318 10.20 -59.24 62.87
C ASP A 318 8.98 -60.07 63.29
N HIS A 319 7.80 -59.87 62.65
CA HIS A 319 6.63 -60.74 62.84
C HIS A 319 6.91 -62.19 62.44
N LEU A 320 7.43 -62.41 61.22
CA LEU A 320 7.76 -63.76 60.72
C LEU A 320 8.86 -64.44 61.55
N LYS A 321 9.78 -63.67 62.14
CA LYS A 321 10.78 -64.19 63.09
C LYS A 321 10.13 -64.66 64.41
N ILE A 322 9.13 -63.96 64.91
CA ILE A 322 8.35 -64.37 66.10
C ILE A 322 7.51 -65.61 65.79
N GLU A 323 6.79 -65.65 64.66
CA GLU A 323 6.03 -66.83 64.24
C GLU A 323 6.93 -68.06 64.09
N ARG A 324 8.08 -67.91 63.41
CA ARG A 324 9.07 -68.98 63.28
C ARG A 324 9.57 -69.50 64.64
N GLN A 325 9.74 -68.63 65.63
CA GLN A 325 10.12 -69.04 66.98
C GLN A 325 8.99 -69.82 67.67
N ASN A 326 7.74 -69.37 67.54
CA ASN A 326 6.57 -70.09 68.08
C ASN A 326 6.46 -71.50 67.47
N PHE A 327 6.60 -71.65 66.14
CA PHE A 327 6.60 -72.94 65.45
C PHE A 327 7.76 -73.85 65.85
N LEU A 328 8.94 -73.30 66.20
CA LEU A 328 10.05 -74.09 66.73
C LEU A 328 9.70 -74.67 68.12
N GLU A 329 9.14 -73.86 69.01
CA GLU A 329 8.72 -74.31 70.34
C GLU A 329 7.57 -75.32 70.27
N GLU A 330 6.65 -75.19 69.31
CA GLU A 330 5.58 -76.15 69.07
C GLU A 330 6.08 -77.47 68.49
N LEU A 331 7.03 -77.43 67.54
CA LEU A 331 7.73 -78.62 67.05
C LEU A 331 8.54 -79.33 68.15
N GLU A 332 9.09 -78.61 69.12
CA GLU A 332 9.73 -79.20 70.31
C GLU A 332 8.71 -79.84 71.26
N ARG A 333 7.55 -79.21 71.49
CA ARG A 333 6.44 -79.81 72.26
C ARG A 333 5.92 -81.09 71.61
N LEU A 334 5.62 -81.07 70.30
CA LEU A 334 5.14 -82.22 69.54
C LEU A 334 6.16 -83.38 69.53
N ARG A 335 7.46 -83.08 69.44
CA ARG A 335 8.53 -84.07 69.62
C ARG A 335 8.52 -84.66 71.03
N GLY A 336 8.37 -83.82 72.06
CA GLY A 336 8.22 -84.26 73.45
C GLY A 336 7.02 -85.19 73.64
N PHE A 337 5.88 -84.91 73.01
CA PHE A 337 4.72 -85.80 73.00
C PHE A 337 5.01 -87.13 72.27
N GLN A 338 5.69 -87.13 71.11
CA GLN A 338 6.11 -88.38 70.46
C GLN A 338 7.06 -89.22 71.33
N GLU A 339 8.00 -88.57 72.02
CA GLU A 339 8.98 -89.25 72.89
C GLU A 339 8.31 -89.76 74.19
N SER A 340 7.31 -89.06 74.72
CA SER A 340 6.54 -89.51 75.89
C SER A 340 5.54 -90.61 75.55
N ASN A 341 4.77 -90.49 74.47
CA ASN A 341 3.77 -91.49 74.08
C ASN A 341 4.43 -92.84 73.73
N LYS A 342 5.67 -92.83 73.21
CA LYS A 342 6.48 -94.04 73.00
C LYS A 342 6.90 -94.78 74.28
N VAL A 343 6.71 -94.18 75.46
CA VAL A 343 6.93 -94.82 76.76
C VAL A 343 5.63 -95.44 77.32
N GLU A 344 4.46 -95.00 76.87
CA GLU A 344 3.16 -95.41 77.42
C GLU A 344 2.33 -96.29 76.46
N ALA A 345 2.39 -96.07 75.14
CA ALA A 345 1.65 -96.83 74.14
C ALA A 345 2.29 -98.20 73.85
N SER A 346 1.76 -99.26 74.46
CA SER A 346 2.12 -100.66 74.15
C SER A 346 0.97 -101.52 73.62
N THR A 347 -0.23 -100.96 73.52
CA THR A 347 -1.41 -101.50 72.84
C THR A 347 -2.27 -100.34 72.37
N GLU A 348 -2.55 -100.26 71.06
CA GLU A 348 -3.22 -99.12 70.39
C GLU A 348 -2.33 -97.86 70.42
N THR A 349 -2.18 -97.03 69.37
CA THR A 349 -2.91 -96.82 68.10
C THR A 349 -1.91 -96.56 66.94
N ASN A 350 -2.13 -97.15 65.75
CA ASN A 350 -1.34 -96.82 64.55
C ASN A 350 -1.79 -95.50 63.88
N SER A 351 -3.01 -95.05 64.15
CA SER A 351 -3.61 -93.84 63.53
C SER A 351 -2.90 -92.58 64.02
N ASP A 352 -2.74 -92.46 65.32
CA ASP A 352 -2.27 -91.27 66.01
C ASP A 352 -0.77 -91.03 65.72
N GLU A 353 0.03 -92.10 65.56
CA GLU A 353 1.40 -91.96 65.04
C GLU A 353 1.43 -91.42 63.60
N GLN A 354 0.49 -91.80 62.73
CA GLN A 354 0.39 -91.24 61.37
C GLN A 354 -0.09 -89.79 61.38
N GLU A 355 -1.03 -89.43 62.26
CA GLU A 355 -1.55 -88.07 62.38
C GLU A 355 -0.47 -87.10 62.89
N ILE A 356 0.26 -87.47 63.96
CA ILE A 356 1.37 -86.65 64.47
C ILE A 356 2.51 -86.57 63.44
N LEU A 357 2.76 -87.62 62.65
CA LEU A 357 3.70 -87.55 61.51
C LEU A 357 3.21 -86.62 60.40
N SER A 358 1.91 -86.57 60.12
CA SER A 358 1.32 -85.63 59.15
C SER A 358 1.49 -84.19 59.63
N LEU A 359 1.08 -83.89 60.86
CA LEU A 359 1.20 -82.57 61.48
C LEU A 359 2.67 -82.11 61.60
N SER A 360 3.60 -83.03 61.85
CA SER A 360 5.04 -82.74 61.88
C SER A 360 5.61 -82.38 60.50
N ASN A 361 5.18 -83.09 59.45
CA ASN A 361 5.55 -82.77 58.06
C ASN A 361 4.93 -81.45 57.59
N GLU A 362 3.69 -81.15 57.98
CA GLU A 362 3.02 -79.89 57.65
C GLU A 362 3.67 -78.69 58.35
N ASN A 363 3.98 -78.81 59.65
CA ASN A 363 4.75 -77.79 60.38
C ASN A 363 6.17 -77.60 59.79
N LEU A 364 6.82 -78.66 59.32
CA LEU A 364 8.11 -78.55 58.63
C LEU A 364 7.99 -77.77 57.32
N LEU A 365 6.94 -78.02 56.52
CA LEU A 365 6.66 -77.29 55.28
C LEU A 365 6.31 -75.82 55.54
N LEU A 366 5.49 -75.53 56.55
CA LEU A 366 5.15 -74.17 56.99
C LEU A 366 6.41 -73.42 57.46
N LYS A 367 7.27 -74.07 58.25
CA LYS A 367 8.56 -73.51 58.67
C LYS A 367 9.44 -73.16 57.47
N THR A 368 9.58 -74.05 56.47
CA THR A 368 10.37 -73.74 55.27
C THR A 368 9.80 -72.54 54.53
N LYS A 369 8.46 -72.46 54.37
CA LYS A 369 7.77 -71.35 53.73
C LYS A 369 7.96 -70.02 54.48
N ILE A 370 7.94 -70.03 55.81
CA ILE A 370 8.22 -68.83 56.63
C ILE A 370 9.71 -68.43 56.52
N GLU A 371 10.63 -69.40 56.45
CA GLU A 371 12.06 -69.12 56.22
C GLU A 371 12.32 -68.55 54.82
N ASP A 372 11.57 -68.96 53.80
CA ASP A 372 11.62 -68.38 52.45
C ASP A 372 11.04 -66.95 52.42
N LEU A 373 9.88 -66.71 53.06
CA LEU A 373 9.27 -65.38 53.18
C LEU A 373 10.13 -64.39 53.97
N CYS A 374 10.75 -64.83 55.08
CA CYS A 374 11.76 -64.05 55.80
C CYS A 374 12.90 -63.64 54.87
N ARG A 375 13.47 -64.58 54.11
CA ARG A 375 14.57 -64.32 53.18
C ARG A 375 14.16 -63.39 52.03
N GLN A 376 12.91 -63.45 51.58
CA GLN A 376 12.38 -62.51 50.60
C GLN A 376 12.29 -61.08 51.17
N HIS A 377 11.62 -60.89 52.31
CA HIS A 377 11.46 -59.54 52.89
C HIS A 377 12.79 -58.95 53.41
N GLU A 378 13.73 -59.77 53.89
CA GLU A 378 15.10 -59.31 54.21
C GLU A 378 15.86 -58.85 52.95
N HIS A 379 15.62 -59.48 51.79
CA HIS A 379 16.20 -59.06 50.51
C HIS A 379 15.55 -57.76 49.99
N GLU A 380 14.22 -57.67 50.02
CA GLU A 380 13.45 -56.46 49.64
C GLU A 380 13.85 -55.27 50.52
N PHE A 381 13.90 -55.45 51.84
CA PHE A 381 14.38 -54.45 52.79
C PHE A 381 15.82 -54.01 52.48
N SER A 382 16.71 -54.92 52.12
CA SER A 382 18.09 -54.58 51.76
C SER A 382 18.19 -53.76 50.46
N ILE A 383 17.31 -54.00 49.47
CA ILE A 383 17.24 -53.21 48.23
C ILE A 383 16.69 -51.81 48.52
N LEU A 384 15.56 -51.74 49.22
CA LEU A 384 14.92 -50.47 49.60
C LEU A 384 15.85 -49.62 50.46
N LYS A 385 16.63 -50.24 51.35
CA LYS A 385 17.61 -49.54 52.18
C LYS A 385 18.72 -48.94 51.34
N HIS A 386 19.29 -49.71 50.41
CA HIS A 386 20.34 -49.20 49.51
C HIS A 386 19.83 -48.02 48.66
N SER A 387 18.59 -48.10 48.15
CA SER A 387 17.96 -47.00 47.41
C SER A 387 17.73 -45.76 48.28
N ASN A 388 17.31 -45.94 49.53
CA ASN A 388 17.16 -44.87 50.50
C ASN A 388 18.52 -44.23 50.86
N ASP A 389 19.56 -45.03 51.09
CA ASP A 389 20.92 -44.55 51.36
C ASP A 389 21.46 -43.70 50.17
N GLU A 390 21.23 -44.12 48.92
CA GLU A 390 21.56 -43.33 47.72
C GLU A 390 20.78 -42.00 47.65
N LEU A 391 19.48 -42.02 47.93
CA LEU A 391 18.66 -40.80 47.89
C LEU A 391 19.04 -39.82 49.00
N ASN A 392 19.41 -40.31 50.19
CA ASN A 392 19.95 -39.48 51.25
C ASN A 392 21.32 -38.86 50.87
N GLN A 393 22.17 -39.57 50.12
CA GLN A 393 23.38 -38.97 49.56
C GLN A 393 23.05 -37.84 48.58
N ARG A 394 22.14 -38.08 47.63
CA ARG A 394 21.70 -37.04 46.67
C ARG A 394 21.09 -35.85 47.41
N LEU A 395 20.28 -36.08 48.44
CA LEU A 395 19.71 -35.00 49.26
C LEU A 395 20.79 -34.11 49.87
N ALA A 396 21.89 -34.68 50.37
CA ALA A 396 23.02 -33.92 50.90
C ALA A 396 23.75 -33.10 49.81
N GLU A 397 23.92 -33.66 48.61
CA GLU A 397 24.49 -32.95 47.45
C GLU A 397 23.60 -31.76 47.02
N TYR A 398 22.28 -31.93 47.00
CA TYR A 398 21.32 -30.84 46.78
C TYR A 398 21.33 -29.80 47.90
N ASP A 399 21.53 -30.21 49.15
CA ASP A 399 21.67 -29.31 50.30
C ASP A 399 22.96 -28.47 50.23
N GLU A 400 24.05 -28.98 49.64
CA GLU A 400 25.27 -28.21 49.38
C GLU A 400 25.10 -27.26 48.17
N ALA A 401 24.47 -27.74 47.09
CA ALA A 401 24.12 -26.91 45.93
C ALA A 401 23.21 -25.72 46.31
N ALA A 402 22.20 -25.95 47.15
CA ALA A 402 21.31 -24.91 47.66
C ALA A 402 22.07 -23.84 48.47
N LYS A 403 22.98 -24.25 49.36
CA LYS A 403 23.83 -23.33 50.14
C LYS A 403 24.74 -22.50 49.24
N LYS A 404 25.34 -23.12 48.22
CA LYS A 404 26.20 -22.44 47.24
C LYS A 404 25.42 -21.43 46.40
N SER A 405 24.24 -21.80 45.91
CA SER A 405 23.36 -20.89 45.16
C SER A 405 22.87 -19.72 46.03
N GLN A 406 22.55 -19.98 47.30
CA GLN A 406 22.17 -18.95 48.28
C GLN A 406 23.32 -17.95 48.59
N ILE A 407 24.57 -18.40 48.61
CA ILE A 407 25.75 -17.54 48.77
C ILE A 407 25.96 -16.69 47.52
N ASN A 408 25.97 -17.31 46.33
CA ASN A 408 26.06 -16.59 45.05
C ASN A 408 25.00 -15.50 44.94
N LEU A 409 23.76 -15.80 45.35
CA LEU A 409 22.65 -14.85 45.35
C LEU A 409 22.93 -13.65 46.26
N GLN A 410 23.48 -13.86 47.45
CA GLN A 410 23.86 -12.77 48.38
C GLN A 410 25.01 -11.92 47.84
N GLU A 411 25.98 -12.51 47.15
CA GLU A 411 27.06 -11.77 46.48
C GLU A 411 26.54 -10.93 45.30
N VAL A 412 25.53 -11.41 44.57
CA VAL A 412 24.86 -10.63 43.51
C VAL A 412 24.03 -9.49 44.12
N GLU A 413 23.24 -9.75 45.18
CA GLU A 413 22.46 -8.72 45.87
C GLU A 413 23.35 -7.63 46.50
N GLY A 414 24.50 -7.99 47.06
CA GLY A 414 25.52 -7.05 47.52
C GLY A 414 26.03 -6.15 46.39
N ARG A 415 26.54 -6.75 45.31
CA ARG A 415 27.01 -6.01 44.11
C ARG A 415 25.94 -5.05 43.55
N ARG A 416 24.66 -5.42 43.61
CA ARG A 416 23.56 -4.55 43.14
C ARG A 416 23.39 -3.32 44.05
N LEU A 417 23.44 -3.52 45.37
CA LEU A 417 23.33 -2.42 46.34
C LEU A 417 24.52 -1.44 46.23
N ASP A 418 25.72 -1.95 45.97
CA ASP A 418 26.91 -1.12 45.75
C ASP A 418 26.75 -0.24 44.48
N LEU A 419 26.32 -0.84 43.35
CA LEU A 419 26.04 -0.10 42.11
C LEU A 419 24.91 0.93 42.27
N GLU A 420 23.87 0.63 43.04
CA GLU A 420 22.79 1.58 43.36
C GLU A 420 23.28 2.75 44.22
N ALA A 421 24.25 2.53 45.11
CA ALA A 421 24.89 3.59 45.88
C ALA A 421 25.81 4.47 45.01
N GLU A 422 26.59 3.88 44.10
CA GLU A 422 27.43 4.61 43.14
C GLU A 422 26.60 5.46 42.17
N LEU A 423 25.53 4.90 41.60
CA LEU A 423 24.58 5.65 40.77
C LEU A 423 23.91 6.79 41.54
N GLY A 424 23.47 6.52 42.77
CA GLY A 424 22.92 7.53 43.67
C GLY A 424 23.92 8.60 44.10
N GLN A 425 25.22 8.42 43.89
CA GLN A 425 26.26 9.43 44.11
C GLN A 425 26.54 10.23 42.83
N LEU A 426 26.78 9.58 41.69
CA LEU A 426 27.00 10.25 40.41
C LEU A 426 25.82 11.12 39.97
N GLN A 427 24.58 10.72 40.28
CA GLN A 427 23.40 11.56 40.04
C GLN A 427 23.48 12.91 40.78
N LYS A 428 24.10 12.98 41.96
CA LYS A 428 24.31 14.25 42.70
C LYS A 428 25.42 15.08 42.09
N GLU A 429 26.50 14.45 41.65
CA GLU A 429 27.66 15.11 41.05
C GLU A 429 27.31 15.71 39.69
N LEU A 430 26.53 15.00 38.88
CA LEU A 430 25.98 15.44 37.61
C LEU A 430 24.97 16.61 37.79
N GLU A 431 24.14 16.56 38.83
CA GLU A 431 23.24 17.66 39.23
C GLU A 431 23.99 18.91 39.73
N VAL A 432 25.20 18.76 40.28
CA VAL A 432 26.10 19.88 40.62
C VAL A 432 26.77 20.43 39.35
N ALA A 433 27.26 19.57 38.45
CA ALA A 433 27.86 19.98 37.19
C ALA A 433 26.86 20.75 36.29
N ARG A 434 25.60 20.29 36.21
CA ARG A 434 24.52 20.98 35.48
C ARG A 434 24.26 22.39 36.02
N LYS A 435 24.25 22.58 37.35
CA LYS A 435 24.09 23.92 37.94
C LYS A 435 25.24 24.86 37.63
N GLN A 436 26.48 24.36 37.67
CA GLN A 436 27.66 25.16 37.27
C GLN A 436 27.61 25.53 35.77
N TYR A 437 27.17 24.59 34.92
CA TYR A 437 26.96 24.85 33.49
C TYR A 437 25.87 25.91 33.26
N ASP A 438 24.72 25.80 33.93
CA ASP A 438 23.62 26.76 33.82
C ASP A 438 24.00 28.16 34.34
N GLU A 439 24.74 28.24 35.46
CA GLU A 439 25.26 29.50 36.01
C GLU A 439 26.22 30.20 35.03
N LEU A 440 27.07 29.47 34.31
CA LEU A 440 27.96 30.02 33.29
C LEU A 440 27.23 30.37 31.97
N SER A 441 26.25 29.55 31.58
CA SER A 441 25.46 29.70 30.34
C SER A 441 24.60 30.97 30.32
N ASN A 442 24.16 31.46 31.48
CA ASN A 442 23.33 32.66 31.62
C ASN A 442 24.10 34.00 31.53
N SER A 443 25.39 33.99 31.19
CA SER A 443 26.20 35.20 30.98
C SER A 443 25.88 35.88 29.65
N SER A 444 24.94 36.82 29.64
CA SER A 444 24.43 37.44 28.39
C SER A 444 25.45 38.27 27.60
N ALA A 445 26.63 38.56 28.15
CA ALA A 445 27.71 39.22 27.42
C ALA A 445 28.45 38.26 26.45
N LEU A 446 28.33 36.94 26.67
CA LEU A 446 28.98 35.93 25.82
C LEU A 446 28.22 35.67 24.51
N GLN A 447 26.89 35.82 24.52
CA GLN A 447 26.01 35.33 23.45
C GLN A 447 26.26 36.00 22.09
N ASP A 448 26.34 37.33 22.01
CA ASP A 448 26.38 38.02 20.71
C ASP A 448 27.71 37.83 19.94
N GLU A 449 28.85 37.77 20.63
CA GLU A 449 30.14 37.42 19.99
C GLU A 449 30.17 35.93 19.61
N ILE A 450 29.65 35.06 20.49
CA ILE A 450 29.56 33.62 20.23
C ILE A 450 28.67 33.34 19.02
N VAL A 451 27.57 34.06 18.76
CA VAL A 451 26.73 33.84 17.56
C VAL A 451 27.51 34.07 16.26
N SER A 452 28.36 35.10 16.19
CA SER A 452 29.18 35.35 15.00
C SER A 452 30.28 34.30 14.82
N ARG A 453 30.91 33.85 15.91
CA ARG A 453 31.94 32.82 15.88
C ARG A 453 31.35 31.44 15.56
N LEU A 454 30.22 31.11 16.18
CA LEU A 454 29.42 29.92 15.88
C LEU A 454 28.95 29.86 14.44
N GLN A 455 28.86 30.92 13.65
CA GLN A 455 28.54 30.74 12.22
C GLN A 455 29.72 30.15 11.42
N SER A 456 30.96 30.45 11.80
CA SER A 456 32.14 29.78 11.24
C SER A 456 32.33 28.40 11.87
N ASP A 457 32.33 28.35 13.21
CA ASP A 457 32.52 27.12 13.97
C ASP A 457 31.38 26.11 13.67
N LEU A 458 30.12 26.53 13.43
CA LEU A 458 29.04 25.61 13.02
C LEU A 458 29.23 25.04 11.63
N GLU A 459 29.86 25.73 10.68
CA GLU A 459 30.07 25.14 9.35
C GLU A 459 31.22 24.13 9.39
N GLU A 460 32.27 24.40 10.18
CA GLU A 460 33.35 23.43 10.48
C GLU A 460 32.84 22.26 11.34
N TYR A 461 32.06 22.52 12.39
CA TYR A 461 31.36 21.49 13.16
C TYR A 461 30.30 20.78 12.32
N ARG A 462 29.66 21.39 11.31
CA ARG A 462 28.71 20.70 10.42
C ARG A 462 29.45 19.76 9.45
N LEU A 463 30.64 20.14 8.99
CA LEU A 463 31.52 19.26 8.24
C LEU A 463 32.00 18.10 9.12
N THR A 464 32.51 18.40 10.32
CA THR A 464 32.97 17.40 11.30
C THR A 464 31.83 16.52 11.82
N LEU A 465 30.61 17.05 11.98
CA LEU A 465 29.40 16.29 12.29
C LEU A 465 28.94 15.47 11.09
N SER A 466 29.19 15.88 9.85
CA SER A 466 28.96 15.01 8.68
C SER A 466 29.95 13.85 8.67
N GLU A 467 31.24 14.12 8.89
CA GLU A 467 32.30 13.09 8.92
C GLU A 467 32.13 12.13 10.10
N THR A 468 31.84 12.63 11.31
CA THR A 468 31.55 11.80 12.48
C THR A 468 30.19 11.10 12.38
N ARG A 469 29.18 11.66 11.70
CA ARG A 469 27.93 10.94 11.38
C ARG A 469 28.15 9.85 10.33
N ASP A 470 29.05 10.04 9.38
CA ASP A 470 29.45 9.00 8.43
C ASP A 470 30.31 7.92 9.10
N LEU A 471 31.15 8.27 10.08
CA LEU A 471 31.86 7.30 10.92
C LEU A 471 30.91 6.55 11.85
N CYS A 472 29.97 7.23 12.52
CA CYS A 472 28.92 6.59 13.32
C CYS A 472 27.96 5.76 12.46
N GLN A 473 27.71 6.12 11.20
CA GLN A 473 27.00 5.24 10.26
C GLN A 473 27.83 4.02 9.86
N LYS A 474 29.15 4.15 9.67
CA LYS A 474 30.03 3.01 9.39
C LYS A 474 30.13 2.07 10.60
N GLU A 475 30.31 2.60 11.80
CA GLU A 475 30.37 1.80 13.03
C GLU A 475 28.98 1.29 13.45
N SER A 476 27.88 1.98 13.13
CA SER A 476 26.52 1.43 13.28
C SER A 476 26.29 0.25 12.32
N ARG A 477 26.62 0.39 11.03
CA ARG A 477 26.58 -0.72 10.07
C ARG A 477 27.49 -1.87 10.48
N ARG A 478 28.69 -1.58 11.01
CA ARG A 478 29.61 -2.58 11.56
C ARG A 478 29.05 -3.27 12.79
N ASN A 479 28.41 -2.54 13.70
CA ASN A 479 27.74 -3.13 14.86
C ASN A 479 26.52 -3.96 14.45
N GLU A 480 25.83 -3.58 13.36
CA GLU A 480 24.73 -4.35 12.79
C GLU A 480 25.24 -5.59 12.03
N GLU A 481 26.35 -5.51 11.30
CA GLU A 481 27.10 -6.64 10.73
C GLU A 481 27.61 -7.59 11.84
N LEU A 482 28.11 -7.04 12.96
CA LEU A 482 28.52 -7.82 14.13
C LEU A 482 27.33 -8.43 14.87
N SER A 483 26.19 -7.75 14.95
CA SER A 483 24.95 -8.30 15.51
C SER A 483 24.45 -9.45 14.65
N GLN A 484 24.37 -9.26 13.32
CA GLN A 484 24.00 -10.32 12.38
C GLN A 484 24.99 -11.50 12.44
N LEU A 485 26.29 -11.25 12.64
CA LEU A 485 27.30 -12.29 12.85
C LEU A 485 27.08 -13.02 14.20
N CYS A 486 26.75 -12.30 15.27
CA CYS A 486 26.37 -12.88 16.56
C CYS A 486 25.07 -13.70 16.46
N ASP A 487 24.08 -13.25 15.69
CA ASP A 487 22.83 -13.99 15.45
C ASP A 487 23.09 -15.26 14.64
N VAL A 488 23.98 -15.20 13.65
CA VAL A 488 24.44 -16.38 12.88
C VAL A 488 25.20 -17.34 13.80
N LYS A 489 26.13 -16.84 14.62
CA LYS A 489 26.91 -17.67 15.55
C LYS A 489 26.09 -18.24 16.69
N THR A 490 25.04 -17.54 17.13
CA THR A 490 24.07 -18.05 18.12
C THR A 490 23.22 -19.16 17.51
N ARG A 491 22.77 -19.03 16.25
CA ARG A 491 22.08 -20.11 15.53
C ARG A 491 22.98 -21.31 15.22
N GLU A 492 24.25 -21.08 14.88
CA GLU A 492 25.24 -22.18 14.78
C GLU A 492 25.43 -22.88 16.13
N ALA A 493 25.55 -22.14 17.23
CA ALA A 493 25.68 -22.71 18.57
C ALA A 493 24.42 -23.47 19.02
N GLN A 494 23.23 -23.00 18.66
CA GLN A 494 21.96 -23.71 18.89
C GLN A 494 21.91 -25.03 18.11
N GLY A 495 22.23 -25.01 16.80
CA GLY A 495 22.30 -26.24 16.00
C GLY A 495 23.33 -27.24 16.53
N LEU A 496 24.49 -26.77 17.01
CA LEU A 496 25.49 -27.63 17.66
C LEU A 496 25.00 -28.19 19.01
N LEU A 497 24.18 -27.46 19.78
CA LEU A 497 23.56 -27.97 21.00
C LEU A 497 22.50 -29.05 20.69
N GLU A 498 21.67 -28.83 19.65
CA GLU A 498 20.72 -29.82 19.15
C GLU A 498 21.44 -31.10 18.66
N GLU A 499 22.54 -30.97 17.91
CA GLU A 499 23.38 -32.11 17.53
C GLU A 499 23.98 -32.84 18.74
N ILE A 500 24.46 -32.12 19.75
CA ILE A 500 24.99 -32.70 21.00
C ILE A 500 23.90 -33.46 21.76
N GLU A 501 22.66 -32.97 21.78
CA GLU A 501 21.53 -33.64 22.44
C GLU A 501 21.06 -34.88 21.66
N ILE A 502 21.06 -34.84 20.33
CA ILE A 502 20.84 -36.01 19.45
C ILE A 502 21.95 -37.06 19.65
N VAL A 503 23.21 -36.65 19.83
CA VAL A 503 24.32 -37.57 20.12
C VAL A 503 24.20 -38.15 21.53
N ARG A 504 23.85 -37.35 22.54
CA ARG A 504 23.65 -37.80 23.93
C ARG A 504 22.50 -38.80 24.06
N THR A 505 21.37 -38.55 23.39
CA THR A 505 20.23 -39.49 23.38
C THR A 505 20.56 -40.79 22.65
N ARG A 506 21.26 -40.73 21.51
CA ARG A 506 21.80 -41.94 20.85
C ARG A 506 22.78 -42.71 21.73
N GLN A 507 23.62 -42.02 22.50
CA GLN A 507 24.57 -42.67 23.40
C GLN A 507 23.88 -43.35 24.59
N LEU A 508 22.77 -42.81 25.10
CA LEU A 508 21.92 -43.50 26.08
C LEU A 508 21.36 -44.81 25.52
N VAL A 509 20.74 -44.77 24.34
CA VAL A 509 20.19 -45.98 23.68
C VAL A 509 21.27 -47.05 23.44
N LEU A 510 22.47 -46.64 22.99
CA LEU A 510 23.60 -47.57 22.80
C LEU A 510 24.10 -48.18 24.11
N GLU A 511 24.03 -47.46 25.22
CA GLU A 511 24.40 -47.97 26.55
C GLU A 511 23.31 -48.92 27.09
N GLU A 512 22.03 -48.68 26.80
CA GLU A 512 20.91 -49.61 27.06
C GLU A 512 21.03 -50.91 26.24
N GLU A 513 21.28 -50.82 24.92
CA GLU A 513 21.53 -51.97 24.04
C GLU A 513 22.75 -52.79 24.50
N LYS A 514 23.80 -52.12 24.96
CA LYS A 514 25.00 -52.74 25.53
C LYS A 514 24.73 -53.45 26.85
N ASN A 515 23.92 -52.86 27.73
CA ASN A 515 23.49 -53.50 28.97
C ASN A 515 22.66 -54.76 28.68
N HIS A 516 21.69 -54.65 27.76
CA HIS A 516 20.88 -55.79 27.30
C HIS A 516 21.72 -56.91 26.67
N ASN A 517 22.70 -56.56 25.82
CA ASN A 517 23.68 -57.53 25.30
C ASN A 517 24.48 -58.20 26.42
N SER A 518 24.89 -57.46 27.47
CA SER A 518 25.58 -58.08 28.62
C SER A 518 24.68 -59.08 29.38
N ASP A 519 23.37 -58.84 29.44
CA ASP A 519 22.42 -59.76 30.07
C ASP A 519 22.13 -60.99 29.19
N LEU A 520 22.09 -60.81 27.86
CA LEU A 520 22.09 -61.92 26.90
C LEU A 520 23.38 -62.74 26.97
N GLU A 521 24.55 -62.11 27.10
CA GLU A 521 25.83 -62.81 27.34
C GLU A 521 25.82 -63.61 28.65
N LYS A 522 25.26 -63.06 29.74
CA LYS A 522 25.06 -63.78 31.00
C LYS A 522 24.12 -64.98 30.84
N GLN A 523 23.02 -64.85 30.10
CA GLN A 523 22.13 -65.98 29.78
C GLN A 523 22.83 -67.04 28.92
N ILE A 524 23.56 -66.64 27.89
CA ILE A 524 24.33 -67.57 27.03
C ILE A 524 25.39 -68.29 27.87
N LEU A 525 26.08 -67.62 28.79
CA LEU A 525 27.05 -68.24 29.70
C LEU A 525 26.39 -69.22 30.68
N ALA A 526 25.17 -68.93 31.16
CA ALA A 526 24.41 -69.84 32.01
C ALA A 526 23.95 -71.09 31.25
N LEU A 527 23.40 -70.93 30.04
CA LEU A 527 23.04 -72.03 29.15
C LEU A 527 24.26 -72.84 28.71
N THR A 528 25.41 -72.20 28.50
CA THR A 528 26.68 -72.88 28.20
C THR A 528 27.10 -73.76 29.39
N LYS A 529 26.96 -73.29 30.63
CA LYS A 529 27.21 -74.11 31.82
C LYS A 529 26.21 -75.26 31.98
N GLU A 530 24.94 -75.09 31.64
CA GLU A 530 24.00 -76.23 31.59
C GLU A 530 24.42 -77.25 30.53
N ILE A 531 24.88 -76.80 29.35
CA ILE A 531 25.40 -77.67 28.30
C ILE A 531 26.71 -78.36 28.73
N GLU A 532 27.59 -77.68 29.46
CA GLU A 532 28.78 -78.28 30.07
C GLU A 532 28.40 -79.35 31.09
N ILE A 533 27.45 -79.07 32.01
CA ILE A 533 26.95 -80.07 32.98
C ILE A 533 26.30 -81.27 32.27
N LYS A 534 25.51 -81.05 31.21
CA LYS A 534 24.93 -82.11 30.37
C LYS A 534 26.01 -82.89 29.60
N SER A 535 27.08 -82.22 29.19
CA SER A 535 28.26 -82.87 28.61
C SER A 535 29.02 -83.68 29.65
N GLU A 536 29.11 -83.23 30.91
CA GLU A 536 29.74 -83.97 32.00
C GLU A 536 28.92 -85.21 32.40
N GLU A 537 27.58 -85.10 32.47
CA GLU A 537 26.67 -86.24 32.62
C GLU A 537 26.87 -87.25 31.48
N MET A 538 26.93 -86.78 30.23
CA MET A 538 27.16 -87.64 29.06
C MET A 538 28.57 -88.23 29.04
N ASN A 539 29.59 -87.48 29.46
CA ASN A 539 30.97 -87.95 29.61
C ASN A 539 31.07 -89.02 30.70
N GLN A 540 30.33 -88.90 31.81
CA GLN A 540 30.26 -89.93 32.85
C GLN A 540 29.55 -91.20 32.34
N ILE A 541 28.50 -91.07 31.52
CA ILE A 541 27.86 -92.22 30.86
C ILE A 541 28.84 -92.88 29.86
N VAL A 542 29.56 -92.07 29.07
CA VAL A 542 30.61 -92.56 28.18
C VAL A 542 31.76 -93.20 28.96
N GLU A 543 32.15 -92.68 30.12
CA GLU A 543 33.18 -93.29 30.96
C GLU A 543 32.70 -94.56 31.68
N GLN A 544 31.41 -94.71 32.01
CA GLN A 544 30.85 -95.99 32.45
C GLN A 544 30.84 -97.03 31.32
N LEU A 545 30.54 -96.61 30.09
CA LEU A 545 30.65 -97.45 28.89
C LEU A 545 32.12 -97.76 28.53
N GLU A 546 33.04 -96.83 28.80
CA GLU A 546 34.48 -97.07 28.69
C GLU A 546 34.99 -97.93 29.85
N LEU A 547 34.41 -97.92 31.05
CA LEU A 547 34.76 -98.85 32.11
C LEU A 547 34.35 -100.28 31.74
N THR A 548 33.14 -100.49 31.20
CA THR A 548 32.75 -101.79 30.60
C THR A 548 33.52 -102.16 29.30
N ARG A 549 34.36 -101.24 28.79
CA ARG A 549 35.33 -101.49 27.72
C ARG A 549 36.74 -101.75 28.27
N ARG A 550 37.15 -101.02 29.30
CA ARG A 550 38.43 -101.18 30.02
C ARG A 550 38.43 -102.51 30.76
N GLU A 551 37.34 -102.96 31.39
CA GLU A 551 37.20 -104.31 31.96
C GLU A 551 37.38 -105.44 30.92
N ARG A 552 36.98 -105.18 29.67
CA ARG A 552 37.18 -106.10 28.53
C ARG A 552 38.63 -106.10 28.05
N ASP A 553 39.29 -104.94 28.08
CA ASP A 553 40.66 -104.75 27.60
C ASP A 553 41.72 -105.03 28.71
N ASP A 554 41.36 -105.01 30.00
CA ASP A 554 42.21 -105.35 31.15
C ASP A 554 42.45 -106.88 31.27
N LEU A 555 41.52 -107.67 30.72
CA LEU A 555 41.75 -109.08 30.38
C LEU A 555 42.87 -109.28 29.34
N ASN A 556 43.15 -108.25 28.53
CA ASN A 556 44.12 -108.26 27.43
C ASN A 556 45.46 -107.60 27.80
N SER A 557 45.48 -106.73 28.83
CA SER A 557 46.64 -105.92 29.22
C SER A 557 47.47 -106.47 30.39
N LYS A 558 47.44 -107.78 30.67
CA LYS A 558 48.35 -108.46 31.61
C LYS A 558 49.78 -108.65 31.07
N ILE A 559 50.32 -107.63 30.39
CA ILE A 559 51.60 -107.68 29.69
C ILE A 559 52.43 -106.42 30.06
N SER A 560 53.71 -106.65 30.37
CA SER A 560 54.78 -105.66 30.63
C SER A 560 54.59 -104.69 31.81
N GLU A 561 55.01 -105.13 33.00
CA GLU A 561 55.59 -104.23 34.01
C GLU A 561 57.09 -103.96 33.74
N SER A 562 57.62 -102.93 34.42
CA SER A 562 58.90 -102.98 35.18
C SER A 562 60.10 -102.11 34.75
N ASN A 563 59.96 -100.80 35.00
CA ASN A 563 60.79 -100.06 35.99
C ASN A 563 62.34 -100.05 35.92
N THR A 564 63.00 -100.39 34.81
CA THR A 564 64.47 -100.13 34.65
C THR A 564 64.83 -99.04 33.64
N GLU A 565 63.84 -98.47 32.94
CA GLU A 565 64.04 -97.44 31.91
C GLU A 565 64.07 -95.99 32.46
N LYS A 566 63.68 -95.83 33.73
CA LYS A 566 63.19 -94.57 34.33
C LYS A 566 64.19 -93.42 34.40
N GLU A 567 65.48 -93.70 34.46
CA GLU A 567 66.53 -92.68 34.61
C GLU A 567 67.09 -92.21 33.25
N GLY A 568 67.26 -93.12 32.28
CA GLY A 568 67.60 -92.75 30.89
C GLY A 568 66.44 -92.06 30.16
N LEU A 569 65.20 -92.45 30.49
CA LEU A 569 64.00 -91.70 30.10
C LEU A 569 64.01 -90.28 30.68
N ARG A 570 64.66 -90.03 31.82
CA ARG A 570 64.68 -88.74 32.52
C ARG A 570 65.54 -87.70 31.80
N GLU A 571 66.73 -88.10 31.36
CA GLU A 571 67.64 -87.23 30.59
C GLU A 571 67.07 -86.94 29.20
N THR A 572 66.47 -87.94 28.54
CA THR A 572 65.75 -87.73 27.27
C THR A 572 64.47 -86.89 27.45
N LEU A 573 63.75 -87.03 28.56
CA LEU A 573 62.64 -86.13 28.93
C LEU A 573 63.11 -84.69 29.07
N GLN A 574 64.26 -84.44 29.68
CA GLN A 574 64.79 -83.08 29.83
C GLN A 574 65.20 -82.48 28.47
N ALA A 575 65.81 -83.27 27.59
CA ALA A 575 66.09 -82.85 26.22
C ALA A 575 64.81 -82.57 25.42
N PHE A 576 63.79 -83.43 25.53
CA PHE A 576 62.49 -83.21 24.91
C PHE A 576 61.70 -82.05 25.54
N GLN A 577 61.87 -81.75 26.83
CA GLN A 577 61.31 -80.57 27.47
C GLN A 577 61.90 -79.28 26.89
N GLN A 578 63.22 -79.20 26.72
CA GLN A 578 63.88 -78.06 26.09
C GLN A 578 63.47 -77.90 24.61
N GLN A 579 63.41 -78.99 23.85
CA GLN A 579 62.90 -78.95 22.47
C GLN A 579 61.42 -78.55 22.41
N ARG A 580 60.58 -79.04 23.33
CA ARG A 580 59.18 -78.66 23.45
C ARG A 580 59.04 -77.18 23.80
N GLU A 581 59.86 -76.64 24.69
CA GLU A 581 59.83 -75.21 25.06
C GLU A 581 60.23 -74.31 23.89
N GLN A 582 61.27 -74.67 23.12
CA GLN A 582 61.63 -73.99 21.88
C GLN A 582 60.52 -74.08 20.81
N LEU A 583 59.88 -75.25 20.68
CA LEU A 583 58.76 -75.45 19.77
C LEU A 583 57.53 -74.63 20.21
N VAL A 584 57.22 -74.60 21.51
CA VAL A 584 56.13 -73.81 22.10
C VAL A 584 56.37 -72.32 21.90
N GLN A 585 57.58 -71.80 22.12
CA GLN A 585 57.91 -70.40 21.82
C GLN A 585 57.75 -70.09 20.33
N THR A 586 58.18 -70.99 19.45
CA THR A 586 58.03 -70.83 17.98
C THR A 586 56.54 -70.85 17.57
N VAL A 587 55.74 -71.73 18.15
CA VAL A 587 54.29 -71.84 17.93
C VAL A 587 53.55 -70.63 18.50
N GLN A 588 53.92 -70.14 19.68
CA GLN A 588 53.37 -68.91 20.27
C GLN A 588 53.68 -67.69 19.41
N GLN A 589 54.92 -67.55 18.92
CA GLN A 589 55.28 -66.48 17.99
C GLN A 589 54.46 -66.57 16.69
N LYS A 590 54.34 -67.76 16.08
CA LYS A 590 53.58 -67.94 14.84
C LYS A 590 52.07 -67.80 15.03
N HIS A 591 51.55 -68.15 16.21
CA HIS A 591 50.17 -67.86 16.61
C HIS A 591 49.95 -66.35 16.73
N GLN A 592 50.85 -65.61 17.38
CA GLN A 592 50.75 -64.15 17.48
C GLN A 592 50.84 -63.47 16.10
N GLU A 593 51.73 -63.93 15.22
CA GLU A 593 51.77 -63.47 13.83
C GLU A 593 50.43 -63.73 13.11
N ALA A 594 49.84 -64.93 13.25
CA ALA A 594 48.56 -65.27 12.65
C ALA A 594 47.38 -64.46 13.22
N VAL A 595 47.35 -64.20 14.53
CA VAL A 595 46.38 -63.30 15.18
C VAL A 595 46.50 -61.88 14.63
N ASN A 596 47.72 -61.37 14.47
CA ASN A 596 47.96 -60.04 13.89
C ASN A 596 47.48 -59.97 12.43
N TYR A 597 47.75 -60.99 11.60
CA TYR A 597 47.23 -61.05 10.22
C TYR A 597 45.70 -61.18 10.17
N HIS A 598 45.08 -61.90 11.10
CA HIS A 598 43.62 -62.00 11.19
C HIS A 598 42.99 -60.64 11.56
N ALA A 599 43.57 -59.92 12.53
CA ALA A 599 43.15 -58.57 12.90
C ALA A 599 43.25 -57.58 11.72
N GLU A 600 44.34 -57.62 10.95
CA GLU A 600 44.48 -56.78 9.74
C GLU A 600 43.51 -57.21 8.63
N THR A 601 43.20 -58.51 8.51
CA THR A 601 42.19 -59.01 7.56
C THR A 601 40.80 -58.50 7.91
N LEU A 602 40.42 -58.51 9.19
CA LEU A 602 39.15 -57.94 9.67
C LEU A 602 39.09 -56.42 9.48
N ARG A 603 40.20 -55.72 9.73
CA ARG A 603 40.32 -54.27 9.47
C ARG A 603 40.11 -53.94 7.99
N LEU A 604 40.75 -54.69 7.08
CA LEU A 604 40.61 -54.50 5.64
C LEU A 604 39.21 -54.87 5.15
N ALA A 605 38.61 -55.95 5.67
CA ALA A 605 37.23 -56.33 5.36
C ALA A 605 36.24 -55.22 5.70
N LYS A 606 36.35 -54.63 6.91
CA LYS A 606 35.52 -53.49 7.33
C LYS A 606 35.70 -52.26 6.43
N ILE A 607 36.94 -51.94 6.03
CA ILE A 607 37.21 -50.83 5.09
C ILE A 607 36.56 -51.09 3.73
N CYS A 608 36.58 -52.32 3.22
CA CYS A 608 35.88 -52.68 1.98
C CYS A 608 34.36 -52.57 2.11
N GLU A 609 33.79 -52.94 3.26
CA GLU A 609 32.36 -52.82 3.56
C GLU A 609 31.92 -51.34 3.65
N GLU A 610 32.67 -50.50 4.37
CA GLU A 610 32.46 -49.04 4.44
C GLU A 610 32.53 -48.39 3.05
N LEU A 611 33.45 -48.83 2.19
CA LEU A 611 33.56 -48.34 0.80
C LEU A 611 32.41 -48.83 -0.09
N GLN A 612 31.91 -50.06 0.11
CA GLN A 612 30.77 -50.59 -0.63
C GLN A 612 29.47 -49.88 -0.26
N ILE A 613 29.28 -49.54 1.03
CA ILE A 613 28.14 -48.74 1.50
C ILE A 613 28.16 -47.36 0.84
N ARG A 614 29.29 -46.62 0.91
CA ARG A 614 29.43 -45.30 0.27
C ARG A 614 29.21 -45.32 -1.24
N LEU A 615 29.64 -46.40 -1.91
CA LEU A 615 29.40 -46.57 -3.34
C LEU A 615 27.90 -46.76 -3.64
N ASN A 616 27.15 -47.46 -2.79
CA ASN A 616 25.71 -47.61 -2.93
C ASN A 616 25.00 -46.26 -2.69
N GLU A 617 25.32 -45.57 -1.59
CA GLU A 617 24.81 -44.21 -1.28
C GLU A 617 25.04 -43.23 -2.44
N GLN A 618 26.25 -43.24 -3.03
CA GLN A 618 26.56 -42.39 -4.18
C GLN A 618 25.72 -42.73 -5.42
N ASN A 619 25.45 -44.01 -5.69
CA ASN A 619 24.60 -44.43 -6.81
C ASN A 619 23.13 -44.03 -6.62
N GLU A 620 22.62 -44.03 -5.37
CA GLU A 620 21.27 -43.58 -5.06
C GLU A 620 21.13 -42.05 -5.22
N LEU A 621 22.12 -41.28 -4.74
CA LEU A 621 22.21 -39.83 -4.94
C LEU A 621 22.34 -39.44 -6.42
N GLU A 622 23.04 -40.23 -7.24
CA GLU A 622 23.14 -39.99 -8.69
C GLU A 622 21.81 -40.29 -9.41
N GLN A 623 21.09 -41.35 -9.02
CA GLN A 623 19.74 -41.62 -9.55
C GLN A 623 18.74 -40.51 -9.18
N GLU A 624 18.74 -40.05 -7.93
CA GLU A 624 17.85 -38.99 -7.48
C GLU A 624 18.17 -37.64 -8.13
N THR A 625 19.45 -37.29 -8.30
CA THR A 625 19.82 -36.06 -9.03
C THR A 625 19.52 -36.15 -10.53
N VAL A 626 19.50 -37.34 -11.15
CA VAL A 626 18.96 -37.53 -12.50
C VAL A 626 17.43 -37.34 -12.54
N ARG A 627 16.69 -37.88 -11.56
CA ARG A 627 15.23 -37.68 -11.44
C ARG A 627 14.88 -36.19 -11.32
N LEU A 628 15.48 -35.50 -10.36
CA LEU A 628 15.25 -34.07 -10.09
C LEU A 628 15.62 -33.17 -11.29
N ARG A 629 16.68 -33.50 -12.05
CA ARG A 629 16.98 -32.80 -13.31
C ARG A 629 15.87 -32.97 -14.34
N SER A 630 15.35 -34.18 -14.52
CA SER A 630 14.26 -34.42 -15.48
C SER A 630 12.97 -33.68 -15.10
N GLU A 631 12.63 -33.64 -13.81
CA GLU A 631 11.50 -32.87 -13.28
C GLU A 631 11.70 -31.36 -13.53
N ALA A 632 12.87 -30.82 -13.22
CA ALA A 632 13.22 -29.43 -13.50
C ALA A 632 13.13 -29.07 -15.00
N GLU A 633 13.49 -29.98 -15.91
CA GLU A 633 13.33 -29.78 -17.35
C GLU A 633 11.86 -29.80 -17.80
N THR A 634 11.01 -30.64 -17.19
CA THR A 634 9.55 -30.56 -17.44
C THR A 634 8.95 -29.24 -16.94
N PHE A 635 9.32 -28.78 -15.74
CA PHE A 635 8.89 -27.46 -15.24
C PHE A 635 9.34 -26.32 -16.16
N LYS A 636 10.59 -26.34 -16.63
CA LYS A 636 11.13 -25.36 -17.59
C LYS A 636 10.34 -25.34 -18.91
N SER A 637 9.91 -26.51 -19.40
CA SER A 637 9.04 -26.63 -20.58
C SER A 637 7.65 -26.02 -20.33
N VAL A 638 7.01 -26.33 -19.19
CA VAL A 638 5.69 -25.77 -18.83
C VAL A 638 5.74 -24.25 -18.64
N VAL A 639 6.77 -23.73 -17.99
CA VAL A 639 7.00 -22.28 -17.84
C VAL A 639 7.18 -21.61 -19.21
N GLY A 640 7.96 -22.21 -20.11
CA GLY A 640 8.12 -21.72 -21.48
C GLY A 640 6.81 -21.66 -22.27
N GLN A 641 5.97 -22.69 -22.16
CA GLN A 641 4.64 -22.72 -22.78
C GLN A 641 3.73 -21.62 -22.22
N LYS A 642 3.73 -21.42 -20.89
CA LYS A 642 2.90 -20.39 -20.24
C LYS A 642 3.38 -18.97 -20.55
N GLN A 643 4.69 -18.75 -20.65
CA GLN A 643 5.26 -17.47 -21.08
C GLN A 643 4.83 -17.12 -22.52
N ALA A 644 4.92 -18.08 -23.45
CA ALA A 644 4.45 -17.89 -24.83
C ALA A 644 2.94 -17.64 -24.92
N GLU A 645 2.14 -18.26 -24.04
CA GLU A 645 0.70 -17.99 -23.93
C GLU A 645 0.41 -16.56 -23.40
N ILE A 646 1.15 -16.09 -22.39
CA ILE A 646 1.07 -14.72 -21.88
C ILE A 646 1.44 -13.70 -22.96
N GLU A 647 2.49 -13.95 -23.73
CA GLU A 647 2.92 -13.09 -24.83
C GLU A 647 1.86 -13.03 -25.94
N ARG A 648 1.30 -14.19 -26.35
CA ARG A 648 0.16 -14.25 -27.29
C ARG A 648 -1.05 -13.46 -26.80
N LEU A 649 -1.38 -13.54 -25.51
CA LEU A 649 -2.49 -12.80 -24.91
C LEU A 649 -2.23 -11.28 -24.86
N ARG A 650 -1.00 -10.86 -24.54
CA ARG A 650 -0.57 -9.45 -24.59
C ARG A 650 -0.65 -8.88 -26.01
N SER A 651 -0.16 -9.61 -27.01
CA SER A 651 -0.28 -9.20 -28.42
C SER A 651 -1.73 -9.12 -28.89
N HIS A 652 -2.60 -10.02 -28.42
CA HIS A 652 -4.03 -9.96 -28.73
C HIS A 652 -4.71 -8.76 -28.07
N LEU A 653 -4.41 -8.48 -26.80
CA LEU A 653 -4.94 -7.31 -26.08
C LEU A 653 -4.56 -6.00 -26.78
N LEU A 654 -3.28 -5.81 -27.12
CA LEU A 654 -2.81 -4.65 -27.87
C LEU A 654 -3.53 -4.48 -29.22
N SER A 655 -3.76 -5.58 -29.94
CA SER A 655 -4.52 -5.55 -31.20
C SER A 655 -5.99 -5.15 -30.99
N VAL A 656 -6.62 -5.60 -29.89
CA VAL A 656 -8.00 -5.23 -29.53
C VAL A 656 -8.07 -3.75 -29.12
N GLU A 657 -7.14 -3.27 -28.29
CA GLU A 657 -7.01 -1.86 -27.90
C GLU A 657 -6.78 -0.95 -29.11
N GLU A 658 -5.96 -1.38 -30.08
CA GLU A 658 -5.79 -0.65 -31.35
C GLU A 658 -7.10 -0.60 -32.13
N THR A 659 -7.84 -1.71 -32.26
CA THR A 659 -9.13 -1.69 -32.98
C THR A 659 -10.16 -0.77 -32.32
N TYR A 660 -10.30 -0.79 -30.99
CA TYR A 660 -11.19 0.15 -30.28
C TYR A 660 -10.73 1.60 -30.43
N THR A 661 -9.42 1.86 -30.42
CA THR A 661 -8.87 3.21 -30.65
C THR A 661 -9.17 3.70 -32.07
N GLN A 662 -9.02 2.84 -33.08
CA GLN A 662 -9.41 3.16 -34.46
C GLN A 662 -10.92 3.38 -34.60
N GLU A 663 -11.76 2.61 -33.90
CA GLU A 663 -13.22 2.82 -33.91
C GLU A 663 -13.64 4.12 -33.20
N LEU A 664 -13.01 4.47 -32.08
CA LEU A 664 -13.23 5.74 -31.39
C LEU A 664 -12.88 6.93 -32.29
N LEU A 665 -11.74 6.88 -32.99
CA LEU A 665 -11.34 7.91 -33.97
C LEU A 665 -12.31 7.96 -35.16
N ARG A 666 -12.79 6.82 -35.68
CA ARG A 666 -13.85 6.75 -36.70
C ARG A 666 -15.19 7.29 -36.20
N SER A 667 -15.48 7.20 -34.91
CA SER A 667 -16.67 7.79 -34.29
C SER A 667 -16.54 9.31 -34.15
N GLN A 668 -15.43 9.81 -33.61
CA GLN A 668 -15.16 11.24 -33.45
C GLN A 668 -15.12 12.00 -34.80
N THR A 669 -14.52 11.41 -35.83
CA THR A 669 -14.52 11.98 -37.19
C THR A 669 -15.93 12.05 -37.79
N LYS A 670 -16.74 10.99 -37.66
CA LYS A 670 -18.17 11.03 -38.03
C LYS A 670 -18.92 12.12 -37.27
N GLU A 671 -18.77 12.17 -35.94
CA GLU A 671 -19.40 13.19 -35.10
C GLU A 671 -19.02 14.61 -35.55
N LYS A 672 -17.74 14.86 -35.82
CA LYS A 672 -17.28 16.15 -36.37
C LYS A 672 -17.98 16.49 -37.69
N THR A 673 -18.02 15.57 -38.67
CA THR A 673 -18.72 15.83 -39.95
C THR A 673 -20.22 16.03 -39.78
N LEU A 674 -20.85 15.42 -38.76
CA LEU A 674 -22.25 15.64 -38.43
C LEU A 674 -22.48 17.03 -37.80
N ARG A 675 -21.59 17.50 -36.92
CA ARG A 675 -21.64 18.88 -36.39
C ARG A 675 -21.43 19.91 -37.50
N GLU A 676 -20.47 19.70 -38.40
CA GLU A 676 -20.21 20.58 -39.54
C GLU A 676 -21.41 20.63 -40.50
N SER A 677 -22.06 19.48 -40.75
CA SER A 677 -23.30 19.39 -41.54
C SER A 677 -24.52 20.04 -40.85
N LEU A 678 -24.60 19.93 -39.52
CA LEU A 678 -25.64 20.57 -38.70
C LEU A 678 -25.49 22.09 -38.72
N GLN A 679 -24.30 22.61 -38.43
CA GLN A 679 -23.99 24.04 -38.54
C GLN A 679 -24.30 24.56 -39.95
N SER A 680 -23.87 23.82 -40.99
CA SER A 680 -24.19 24.14 -42.39
C SER A 680 -25.69 24.10 -42.69
N ALA A 681 -26.52 23.42 -41.89
CA ALA A 681 -27.98 23.44 -41.99
C ALA A 681 -28.62 24.59 -41.21
N GLU A 682 -28.08 24.92 -40.03
CA GLU A 682 -28.50 26.07 -39.21
C GLU A 682 -28.19 27.41 -39.89
N GLU A 683 -27.04 27.53 -40.56
CA GLU A 683 -26.68 28.68 -41.41
C GLU A 683 -27.64 28.83 -42.61
N ARG A 684 -28.03 27.70 -43.24
CA ARG A 684 -29.07 27.71 -44.30
C ARG A 684 -30.45 28.05 -43.76
N ALA A 685 -30.81 27.60 -42.56
CA ALA A 685 -32.09 27.90 -41.94
C ALA A 685 -32.17 29.38 -41.52
N THR A 686 -31.12 29.94 -40.93
CA THR A 686 -31.05 31.37 -40.56
C THR A 686 -31.05 32.28 -41.79
N GLU A 687 -30.39 31.90 -42.89
CA GLU A 687 -30.52 32.61 -44.16
C GLU A 687 -31.94 32.49 -44.76
N GLN A 688 -32.60 31.33 -44.65
CA GLN A 688 -34.01 31.19 -45.03
C GLN A 688 -34.94 32.08 -44.19
N TRP A 689 -34.71 32.21 -42.88
CA TRP A 689 -35.43 33.17 -42.03
C TRP A 689 -35.17 34.62 -42.48
N ARG A 690 -33.91 34.99 -42.73
CA ARG A 690 -33.53 36.33 -43.20
C ARG A 690 -34.12 36.69 -44.57
N LEU A 691 -34.26 35.70 -45.46
CA LEU A 691 -34.95 35.84 -46.74
C LEU A 691 -36.48 35.87 -46.57
N GLY A 692 -37.03 35.14 -45.60
CA GLY A 692 -38.43 35.20 -45.20
C GLY A 692 -38.84 36.58 -44.68
N ASP A 693 -38.04 37.19 -43.81
CA ASP A 693 -38.28 38.55 -43.31
C ASP A 693 -38.17 39.60 -44.43
N GLN A 694 -37.20 39.46 -45.34
CA GLN A 694 -37.14 40.30 -46.54
C GLN A 694 -38.38 40.11 -47.43
N LEU A 695 -38.86 38.88 -47.61
CA LEU A 695 -40.07 38.60 -48.37
C LEU A 695 -41.31 39.21 -47.70
N ASN A 696 -41.40 39.18 -46.36
CA ASN A 696 -42.47 39.83 -45.60
C ASN A 696 -42.45 41.36 -45.82
N VAL A 697 -41.27 41.99 -45.72
CA VAL A 697 -41.10 43.43 -46.02
C VAL A 697 -41.46 43.76 -47.48
N TRP A 698 -41.17 42.88 -48.44
CA TRP A 698 -41.60 43.06 -49.83
C TRP A 698 -43.10 42.85 -50.03
N GLN A 699 -43.73 41.91 -49.31
CA GLN A 699 -45.19 41.73 -49.32
C GLN A 699 -45.91 42.95 -48.73
N ASP A 700 -45.38 43.57 -47.66
CA ASP A 700 -45.98 44.77 -47.08
C ASP A 700 -45.78 46.00 -47.95
N LYS A 701 -44.61 46.18 -48.59
CA LYS A 701 -44.45 47.18 -49.66
C LYS A 701 -45.41 46.95 -50.83
N TYR A 702 -45.63 45.70 -51.22
CA TYR A 702 -46.60 45.37 -52.27
C TYR A 702 -48.03 45.68 -51.85
N ARG A 703 -48.44 45.33 -50.61
CA ARG A 703 -49.73 45.72 -50.03
C ARG A 703 -49.90 47.24 -50.01
N GLN A 704 -48.86 47.99 -49.65
CA GLN A 704 -48.87 49.45 -49.65
C GLN A 704 -49.05 50.01 -51.07
N CYS A 705 -48.30 49.51 -52.06
CA CYS A 705 -48.49 49.88 -53.47
C CYS A 705 -49.89 49.53 -54.01
N VAL A 706 -50.53 48.45 -53.56
CA VAL A 706 -51.93 48.15 -53.88
C VAL A 706 -52.86 49.18 -53.25
N THR A 707 -52.69 49.54 -51.98
CA THR A 707 -53.53 50.58 -51.36
C THR A 707 -53.35 51.98 -51.99
N ASP A 708 -52.13 52.33 -52.42
CA ASP A 708 -51.87 53.57 -53.14
C ASP A 708 -52.46 53.52 -54.57
N LYS A 709 -52.40 52.38 -55.26
CA LYS A 709 -53.08 52.16 -56.54
C LYS A 709 -54.60 52.36 -56.39
N ASP A 710 -55.22 51.75 -55.40
CA ASP A 710 -56.67 51.84 -55.18
C ASP A 710 -57.08 53.28 -54.81
N ARG A 711 -56.22 54.02 -54.10
CA ARG A 711 -56.39 55.46 -53.84
C ARG A 711 -56.32 56.28 -55.14
N LEU A 712 -55.33 56.01 -55.99
CA LEU A 712 -55.14 56.68 -57.28
C LEU A 712 -56.26 56.34 -58.29
N GLU A 713 -56.79 55.11 -58.29
CA GLU A 713 -57.96 54.75 -59.11
C GLU A 713 -59.23 55.46 -58.63
N LYS A 714 -59.37 55.70 -57.33
CA LYS A 714 -60.45 56.52 -56.77
C LYS A 714 -60.31 57.99 -57.15
N GLU A 715 -59.11 58.56 -57.03
CA GLU A 715 -58.78 59.92 -57.50
C GLU A 715 -59.04 60.07 -59.02
N ARG A 716 -58.66 59.06 -59.81
CA ARG A 716 -58.95 59.00 -61.26
C ARG A 716 -60.44 58.95 -61.54
N GLY A 717 -61.21 58.14 -60.81
CA GLY A 717 -62.66 58.04 -60.94
C GLY A 717 -63.41 59.32 -60.54
N ASP A 718 -62.89 60.10 -59.59
CA ASP A 718 -63.43 61.41 -59.25
C ASP A 718 -63.04 62.51 -60.26
N LEU A 719 -61.85 62.40 -60.88
CA LEU A 719 -61.47 63.22 -62.04
C LEU A 719 -62.31 62.89 -63.29
N GLU A 720 -62.59 61.61 -63.58
CA GLU A 720 -63.49 61.18 -64.65
C GLU A 720 -64.88 61.81 -64.48
N LYS A 721 -65.48 61.74 -63.28
CA LYS A 721 -66.75 62.42 -62.95
C LYS A 721 -66.68 63.95 -63.11
N SER A 722 -65.51 64.56 -62.89
CA SER A 722 -65.32 66.00 -63.11
C SER A 722 -65.27 66.35 -64.61
N LEU A 723 -64.68 65.46 -65.42
CA LEU A 723 -64.58 65.59 -66.86
C LEU A 723 -65.94 65.36 -67.54
N ASP A 724 -66.74 64.41 -67.06
CA ASP A 724 -68.14 64.22 -67.49
C ASP A 724 -69.00 65.47 -67.23
N ARG A 725 -68.85 66.10 -66.05
CA ARG A 725 -69.54 67.37 -65.74
C ARG A 725 -69.13 68.49 -66.70
N LEU A 726 -67.84 68.58 -67.05
CA LEU A 726 -67.33 69.54 -68.04
C LEU A 726 -67.84 69.23 -69.46
N GLN A 727 -67.94 67.96 -69.85
CA GLN A 727 -68.55 67.57 -71.12
C GLN A 727 -70.04 67.92 -71.18
N HIS A 728 -70.80 67.70 -70.10
CA HIS A 728 -72.20 68.14 -70.01
C HIS A 728 -72.33 69.68 -70.07
N ALA A 729 -71.46 70.43 -69.40
CA ALA A 729 -71.44 71.89 -69.49
C ALA A 729 -71.12 72.38 -70.92
N LEU A 730 -70.15 71.75 -71.60
CA LEU A 730 -69.85 72.02 -73.02
C LEU A 730 -71.01 71.65 -73.95
N GLN A 731 -71.75 70.57 -73.66
CA GLN A 731 -72.98 70.23 -74.38
C GLN A 731 -74.15 71.19 -74.10
N GLN A 732 -74.19 71.88 -72.95
CA GLN A 732 -75.16 72.94 -72.71
C GLN A 732 -74.77 74.21 -73.50
N LEU A 733 -73.50 74.62 -73.44
CA LEU A 733 -72.98 75.78 -74.20
C LEU A 733 -73.09 75.62 -75.73
N THR A 734 -72.93 74.41 -76.26
CA THR A 734 -73.17 74.17 -77.70
C THR A 734 -74.65 74.25 -78.04
N ARG A 735 -75.55 73.64 -77.25
CA ARG A 735 -77.01 73.77 -77.44
C ARG A 735 -77.52 75.21 -77.27
N GLU A 736 -76.85 76.03 -76.46
CA GLU A 736 -77.14 77.45 -76.32
C GLU A 736 -76.68 78.24 -77.55
N ARG A 737 -75.44 78.05 -78.02
CA ARG A 737 -75.00 78.62 -79.30
C ARG A 737 -75.84 78.17 -80.49
N GLU A 738 -76.33 76.93 -80.52
CA GLU A 738 -77.23 76.45 -81.57
C GLU A 738 -78.57 77.21 -81.55
N ARG A 739 -79.13 77.51 -80.37
CA ARG A 739 -80.33 78.38 -80.27
C ARG A 739 -80.03 79.79 -80.74
N ASP A 740 -78.91 80.38 -80.32
CA ASP A 740 -78.52 81.74 -80.72
C ASP A 740 -78.30 81.85 -82.24
N ILE A 741 -77.67 80.84 -82.85
CA ILE A 741 -77.51 80.72 -84.30
C ILE A 741 -78.87 80.60 -85.01
N VAL A 742 -79.79 79.79 -84.49
CA VAL A 742 -81.15 79.66 -85.05
C VAL A 742 -81.95 80.96 -84.92
N LEU A 743 -81.81 81.70 -83.82
CA LEU A 743 -82.42 83.02 -83.64
C LEU A 743 -81.83 84.05 -84.61
N ALA A 744 -80.50 84.11 -84.73
CA ALA A 744 -79.82 85.00 -85.68
C ALA A 744 -80.16 84.68 -87.14
N GLN A 745 -80.25 83.39 -87.51
CA GLN A 745 -80.72 82.95 -88.83
C GLN A 745 -82.18 83.38 -89.09
N LYS A 746 -83.04 83.32 -88.08
CA LYS A 746 -84.44 83.76 -88.17
C LYS A 746 -84.57 85.27 -88.39
N GLU A 747 -83.75 86.08 -87.71
CA GLU A 747 -83.66 87.52 -88.00
C GLU A 747 -83.14 87.80 -89.41
N LEU A 748 -82.11 87.05 -89.86
CA LEU A 748 -81.53 87.21 -91.20
C LEU A 748 -82.55 86.87 -92.29
N ALA A 749 -83.31 85.80 -92.13
CA ALA A 749 -84.42 85.43 -93.01
C ALA A 749 -85.52 86.50 -93.04
N GLN A 750 -85.84 87.10 -91.88
CA GLN A 750 -86.83 88.18 -91.79
C GLN A 750 -86.36 89.48 -92.46
N LYS A 751 -85.06 89.79 -92.38
CA LYS A 751 -84.43 90.91 -93.11
C LYS A 751 -84.39 90.64 -94.62
N LEU A 752 -84.07 89.41 -95.06
CA LEU A 752 -84.12 88.98 -96.46
C LEU A 752 -85.53 89.10 -97.05
N ALA A 753 -86.56 88.58 -96.39
CA ALA A 753 -87.94 88.68 -96.86
C ALA A 753 -88.41 90.15 -97.02
N SER A 754 -87.94 91.05 -96.15
CA SER A 754 -88.24 92.49 -96.30
C SER A 754 -87.53 93.13 -97.50
N ALA A 755 -86.31 92.69 -97.83
CA ALA A 755 -85.57 93.15 -99.01
C ALA A 755 -86.17 92.60 -100.31
N GLU A 756 -86.56 91.31 -100.35
CA GLU A 756 -87.25 90.71 -101.49
C GLU A 756 -88.61 91.38 -101.74
N SER A 757 -89.36 91.75 -100.69
CA SER A 757 -90.59 92.53 -100.84
C SER A 757 -90.34 93.89 -101.53
N LEU A 758 -89.28 94.60 -101.13
CA LEU A 758 -88.91 95.90 -101.70
C LEU A 758 -88.42 95.78 -103.15
N GLN A 759 -87.70 94.70 -103.47
CA GLN A 759 -87.22 94.45 -104.83
C GLN A 759 -88.35 94.05 -105.78
N ASN A 760 -89.29 93.20 -105.36
CA ASN A 760 -90.47 92.85 -106.16
C ASN A 760 -91.33 94.08 -106.50
N GLU A 761 -91.45 95.05 -105.57
CA GLU A 761 -92.13 96.33 -105.82
C GLU A 761 -91.43 97.11 -106.96
N LYS A 762 -90.09 97.20 -106.93
CA LYS A 762 -89.31 97.90 -107.97
C LYS A 762 -89.25 97.17 -109.31
N ASP A 763 -89.22 95.84 -109.31
CA ASP A 763 -89.36 95.06 -110.54
C ASP A 763 -90.77 95.19 -111.14
N SER A 764 -91.82 95.44 -110.34
CA SER A 764 -93.16 95.74 -110.84
C SER A 764 -93.22 97.10 -111.57
N GLU A 765 -92.58 98.14 -111.02
CA GLU A 765 -92.43 99.45 -111.67
C GLU A 765 -91.66 99.32 -112.99
N MET A 766 -90.54 98.59 -112.97
CA MET A 766 -89.70 98.39 -114.16
C MET A 766 -90.45 97.65 -115.28
N ASN A 767 -91.26 96.64 -114.94
CA ASN A 767 -92.07 95.90 -115.91
C ASN A 767 -93.23 96.74 -116.48
N MET A 768 -93.82 97.66 -115.70
CA MET A 768 -94.80 98.61 -116.24
C MET A 768 -94.17 99.58 -117.24
N LEU A 769 -92.96 100.07 -116.97
CA LEU A 769 -92.21 100.93 -117.89
C LEU A 769 -91.80 100.19 -119.18
N ARG A 770 -91.42 98.90 -119.08
CA ARG A 770 -91.08 98.08 -120.26
C ARG A 770 -92.28 97.86 -121.19
N ARG A 771 -93.51 97.64 -120.68
CA ARG A 771 -94.71 97.53 -121.54
C ARG A 771 -94.97 98.80 -122.36
N LYS A 772 -94.84 99.97 -121.72
CA LYS A 772 -94.97 101.29 -122.38
C LYS A 772 -93.93 101.52 -123.50
N LEU A 773 -92.83 100.77 -123.50
CA LEU A 773 -91.82 100.82 -124.57
C LEU A 773 -92.16 99.88 -125.73
N SER A 774 -92.58 98.64 -125.46
CA SER A 774 -92.88 97.65 -126.52
C SER A 774 -94.11 98.02 -127.37
N GLU A 775 -95.13 98.63 -126.76
CA GLU A 775 -96.34 99.06 -127.47
C GLU A 775 -96.03 100.18 -128.49
N ALA A 776 -95.06 101.05 -128.19
CA ALA A 776 -94.59 102.09 -129.11
C ALA A 776 -93.77 101.53 -130.28
N GLN A 777 -93.02 100.43 -130.09
CA GLN A 777 -92.22 99.82 -131.17
C GLN A 777 -93.08 99.07 -132.19
N LEU A 778 -94.14 98.37 -131.76
CA LEU A 778 -95.04 97.63 -132.64
C LEU A 778 -95.79 98.53 -133.64
N GLY A 779 -96.07 99.79 -133.27
CA GLY A 779 -96.65 100.78 -134.19
C GLY A 779 -95.71 101.19 -135.34
N LEU A 780 -94.39 101.09 -135.13
CA LEU A 780 -93.39 101.54 -136.10
C LEU A 780 -93.16 100.51 -137.23
N GLU A 781 -93.19 99.20 -136.91
CA GLU A 781 -93.01 98.14 -137.92
C GLU A 781 -94.15 98.08 -138.95
N ALA A 782 -95.36 98.48 -138.56
CA ALA A 782 -96.52 98.50 -139.46
C ALA A 782 -96.31 99.44 -140.67
N ALA A 783 -95.64 100.57 -140.46
CA ALA A 783 -95.34 101.54 -141.52
C ALA A 783 -94.36 101.00 -142.57
N GLY A 784 -93.43 100.12 -142.19
CA GLY A 784 -92.40 99.60 -143.10
C GLY A 784 -92.90 98.59 -144.13
N ARG A 785 -94.01 97.89 -143.87
CA ARG A 785 -94.46 96.76 -144.71
C ARG A 785 -95.24 97.17 -145.96
N LEU A 786 -95.82 98.37 -146.02
CA LEU A 786 -96.52 98.87 -147.21
C LEU A 786 -95.55 99.38 -148.29
N THR A 787 -94.38 99.92 -147.89
CA THR A 787 -93.34 100.36 -148.83
C THR A 787 -92.83 99.21 -149.70
N GLN A 788 -92.73 98.00 -149.14
CA GLN A 788 -92.05 96.86 -149.76
C GLN A 788 -92.84 96.16 -150.89
N GLN A 789 -94.08 96.59 -151.18
CA GLN A 789 -94.85 96.12 -152.34
C GLN A 789 -94.80 97.06 -153.56
N LEU A 790 -94.22 98.27 -153.44
CA LEU A 790 -94.12 99.21 -154.56
C LEU A 790 -92.96 98.89 -155.52
N ASP A 791 -91.78 98.57 -154.97
CA ASP A 791 -90.50 98.56 -155.71
C ASP A 791 -90.30 97.36 -156.68
N LYS A 792 -91.32 96.51 -156.89
CA LYS A 792 -91.26 95.37 -157.82
C LYS A 792 -92.01 95.55 -159.14
N THR A 793 -92.69 96.68 -159.37
CA THR A 793 -93.45 96.93 -160.62
C THR A 793 -92.96 98.14 -161.42
N THR A 794 -92.20 99.06 -160.84
CA THR A 794 -91.70 100.27 -161.52
C THR A 794 -90.31 100.15 -162.16
N ALA A 795 -89.73 98.93 -162.18
CA ALA A 795 -88.62 98.56 -163.07
C ALA A 795 -89.09 97.83 -164.35
N ALA A 796 -90.40 97.84 -164.64
CA ALA A 796 -90.98 97.37 -165.90
C ALA A 796 -91.62 98.53 -166.70
N LEU A 797 -92.31 99.46 -166.01
CA LEU A 797 -92.86 100.70 -166.56
C LEU A 797 -92.69 101.82 -165.50
N ALA A 798 -92.40 103.09 -165.79
CA ALA A 798 -92.19 103.76 -167.07
C ALA A 798 -93.28 103.47 -168.14
N ALA A 799 -94.52 103.94 -168.02
CA ALA A 799 -95.10 104.91 -167.08
C ALA A 799 -95.13 104.45 -165.60
N ALA A 800 -94.83 105.28 -164.60
CA ALA A 800 -94.38 106.69 -164.54
C ALA A 800 -93.55 106.88 -163.24
N LYS A 801 -92.48 107.67 -163.13
CA LYS A 801 -92.21 109.11 -163.41
C LYS A 801 -92.73 110.07 -162.30
N HIS A 802 -91.80 110.72 -161.56
CA HIS A 802 -91.95 111.90 -160.67
C HIS A 802 -92.79 111.75 -159.36
N GLU A 803 -92.68 112.57 -158.30
CA GLU A 803 -91.62 113.47 -157.74
C GLU A 803 -91.96 113.95 -156.30
N GLY A 804 -90.94 114.29 -155.49
CA GLY A 804 -91.00 115.33 -154.43
C GLY A 804 -91.75 115.05 -153.11
N ILE A 805 -91.83 115.99 -152.13
CA ILE A 805 -91.12 117.29 -151.92
C ILE A 805 -91.35 117.84 -150.46
N PHE A 806 -90.29 118.29 -149.74
CA PHE A 806 -90.29 119.19 -148.53
C PHE A 806 -91.10 118.76 -147.26
N TYR A 807 -91.11 119.39 -146.05
CA TYR A 807 -90.67 120.71 -145.48
C TYR A 807 -90.07 120.58 -144.02
N VAL A 808 -89.94 121.67 -143.19
CA VAL A 808 -89.12 121.72 -141.93
C VAL A 808 -89.45 122.90 -140.94
N ILE A 809 -88.79 122.99 -139.75
CA ILE A 809 -88.59 124.16 -138.80
C ILE A 809 -89.71 124.46 -137.73
N PRO A 810 -89.52 125.13 -136.52
CA PRO A 810 -88.39 125.36 -135.54
C PRO A 810 -88.74 125.48 -133.98
N VAL A 811 -87.81 125.99 -133.11
CA VAL A 811 -88.01 126.80 -131.82
C VAL A 811 -88.44 126.05 -130.50
N SER A 812 -88.29 126.44 -129.19
CA SER A 812 -87.60 127.44 -128.28
C SER A 812 -87.84 127.04 -126.76
N SER A 813 -87.67 127.73 -125.60
CA SER A 813 -86.71 128.65 -124.87
C SER A 813 -87.34 129.04 -123.47
N GLN A 814 -86.77 129.59 -122.35
CA GLN A 814 -85.42 129.84 -121.74
C GLN A 814 -85.53 130.45 -120.27
N VAL A 815 -84.54 130.24 -119.36
CA VAL A 815 -84.17 131.05 -118.11
C VAL A 815 -85.16 130.97 -116.88
N ILE A 816 -84.84 131.13 -115.56
CA ILE A 816 -84.51 132.30 -114.65
C ILE A 816 -83.52 131.93 -113.46
N VAL A 817 -83.57 132.53 -112.23
CA VAL A 817 -82.38 132.90 -111.35
C VAL A 817 -82.66 132.97 -109.80
N TYR A 818 -81.59 133.04 -108.96
CA TYR A 818 -81.42 133.32 -107.48
C TYR A 818 -81.18 132.09 -106.54
N LEU A 819 -80.31 132.01 -105.48
CA LEU A 819 -79.46 132.91 -104.61
C LEU A 819 -80.17 133.50 -103.34
N LEU A 820 -79.60 133.70 -102.12
CA LEU A 820 -78.24 133.54 -101.49
C LEU A 820 -78.30 133.65 -99.91
N VAL A 821 -77.20 133.38 -99.15
CA VAL A 821 -76.66 134.07 -97.90
C VAL A 821 -76.02 133.14 -96.80
N GLU A 822 -74.77 133.50 -96.38
CA GLU A 822 -73.96 133.36 -95.10
C GLU A 822 -74.23 132.34 -93.94
N ALA A 823 -73.39 132.16 -92.88
CA ALA A 823 -71.91 132.04 -92.70
C ALA A 823 -71.51 131.77 -91.21
N PHE A 824 -70.26 131.30 -90.97
CA PHE A 824 -69.48 131.24 -89.69
C PHE A 824 -69.94 130.37 -88.48
N GLY A 825 -68.95 129.82 -87.75
CA GLY A 825 -69.10 129.17 -86.42
C GLY A 825 -67.93 128.23 -86.06
N LEU A 826 -67.38 128.31 -84.83
CA LEU A 826 -66.21 127.53 -84.38
C LEU A 826 -66.30 127.17 -82.87
N LEU A 827 -65.35 126.33 -82.40
CA LEU A 827 -64.99 125.99 -81.00
C LEU A 827 -65.86 124.99 -80.20
N VAL A 828 -65.26 123.80 -80.00
CA VAL A 828 -64.93 123.16 -78.71
C VAL A 828 -65.85 123.44 -77.50
N PHE A 829 -66.46 122.37 -76.96
CA PHE A 829 -66.45 122.12 -75.51
C PHE A 829 -66.49 120.61 -75.20
N SER A 830 -66.06 120.23 -74.01
CA SER A 830 -66.02 118.84 -73.50
C SER A 830 -66.97 118.65 -72.31
N CYS A 831 -67.41 117.42 -72.07
CA CYS A 831 -67.94 116.98 -70.78
C CYS A 831 -67.35 115.62 -70.40
N SER A 832 -66.62 115.60 -69.30
CA SER A 832 -66.33 114.40 -68.49
C SER A 832 -67.21 114.44 -67.23
N PHE A 833 -66.85 113.73 -66.15
CA PHE A 833 -67.56 113.63 -64.86
C PHE A 833 -68.87 112.79 -64.87
N ASN A 834 -69.20 111.98 -63.84
CA ASN A 834 -68.37 111.45 -62.75
C ASN A 834 -69.05 110.25 -62.02
N PHE A 835 -68.34 109.67 -61.03
CA PHE A 835 -68.76 108.69 -60.02
C PHE A 835 -69.15 107.29 -60.56
N SER A 836 -68.50 106.17 -60.20
CA SER A 836 -67.81 105.71 -58.97
C SER A 836 -68.72 105.52 -57.75
N SER A 837 -68.78 104.29 -57.22
CA SER A 837 -68.19 103.90 -55.91
C SER A 837 -68.85 102.65 -55.30
N ILE A 838 -68.10 101.93 -54.45
CA ILE A 838 -68.57 101.25 -53.21
C ILE A 838 -69.47 100.00 -53.40
N VAL A 839 -69.29 98.86 -52.70
CA VAL A 839 -68.35 98.39 -51.64
C VAL A 839 -68.05 96.90 -51.95
N LEU A 840 -66.82 96.35 -51.92
CA LEU A 840 -65.85 96.13 -50.83
C LEU A 840 -66.18 94.95 -49.88
N TYR A 841 -65.11 94.37 -49.30
CA TYR A 841 -65.06 93.42 -48.16
C TYR A 841 -65.55 91.97 -48.41
N TYR A 842 -64.95 90.92 -47.85
CA TYR A 842 -63.67 90.75 -47.11
C TYR A 842 -63.23 89.26 -47.24
N LEU A 843 -61.94 88.88 -47.18
CA LEU A 843 -61.19 88.37 -46.00
C LEU A 843 -61.90 87.29 -45.14
N LYS A 844 -61.23 86.32 -44.48
CA LYS A 844 -59.83 85.81 -44.47
C LYS A 844 -59.73 84.73 -43.37
N HIS A 845 -58.94 83.67 -43.58
CA HIS A 845 -58.68 82.58 -42.60
C HIS A 845 -59.93 81.75 -42.22
N CYS A 846 -59.81 80.50 -41.76
CA CYS A 846 -58.60 79.72 -41.43
C CYS A 846 -57.79 79.29 -42.66
#